data_AF-A0A958J8C6-F1
#
_entry.id   AF-A0A958J8C6-F1
#
_cell.length_a   1.000
_cell.length_b   1.000
_cell.length_c   1.000
_cell.angle_alpha   90.00
_cell.angle_beta   90.00
_cell.angle_gamma   90.00
#
_symmetry.space_group_name_H-M   'P 1'
#
loop_
_entity.id
_entity.type
_entity.pdbx_description
1 polymer ?
#
loop_
_entity_poly.entity_id
_entity_poly.type
_entity_poly.pdbx_seq_one_letter_code
_entity_poly.pdbx_strand_id
1 'polypeptide(L)'
;MMKKLNIVMVIMALLALSGVMFSQLSPKAELGKKIFFDEIASPDVMACATCHAPQVGFTGPIASINEAGAVVPGAISERTGNRKPPSASYVTVGPLFDYDPDEGLFFGGTFWDGRATGWKLGNPAADQALGPFLNPVEHNNADPAAVLEQIASSQYANLWEIVWGEPLKHNTPGEIELNYNRVGWAIAEYEASVEVNPYSSKFDHVMAGQATFTAQEQEGWDLFQDEEKANCIACHMPPDFTDFTYDNLGIPPNPENPFYGMDQVLLDDGSPINLLGPSWIDYGLADFLTNLATSDDWRDLPYTTDQLKSMTSAEIMALVDENKGKHKVSTLRNVDMRPDNGFTKAYGHNGYFKSLEEITHFYNTRDVEPWPAPEVPETINDSELGDLGLTLEEEAAIVAFMKTLTDGYQYLLLADESVRFQSLLTAYGDMHSNDMIELKKGEPGDFYGNITALGKVDIRERNTIHGELTSADRIRLFDDATVTGIVSDYYENVEEVVLPDLAPFSFGSINISVSADDYLALPPGDYKTVKVYERATLKLEAGVYNIEKLYLNKYSTLEVDAQLGAVTVNIYENLDVVHDAQVVIGNGTSRDLTFNIYGSADSKIRDGATILGNIVAPNATVYLQDDVYFKGSICAKRIEVYENVELYHHGIDVMPQAGKVIAQGDDETEAENGAISNLPMEYALDQNYPNPFNPTTTVRFALPEASNVTLSIYNILGQEVYNLVRGNLEAGFHTFQWNATDQYGARVTSGIYIYRLQAGNFVQTRKMLLVK
;
A
#
# COMPACT_ATOMS: atom_id res chain seq x y z
N MET A 1 56.10 -48.60 10.25
CA MET A 1 54.78 -48.92 9.67
C MET A 1 54.14 -47.61 9.25
N MET A 2 54.42 -47.08 8.05
CA MET A 2 53.82 -47.41 6.75
C MET A 2 52.33 -47.05 6.61
N LYS A 3 52.09 -46.17 5.62
CA LYS A 3 50.89 -45.93 4.77
C LYS A 3 49.98 -44.75 5.19
N LYS A 4 49.99 -43.61 4.45
CA LYS A 4 49.39 -43.30 3.11
C LYS A 4 47.90 -42.90 3.27
N LEU A 5 47.29 -41.97 2.55
CA LEU A 5 47.64 -40.99 1.50
C LEU A 5 46.32 -40.24 1.18
N ASN A 6 46.40 -38.95 0.83
CA ASN A 6 45.36 -38.02 0.36
C ASN A 6 44.37 -38.54 -0.70
N ILE A 7 43.16 -37.95 -0.76
CA ILE A 7 42.33 -37.59 -1.95
C ILE A 7 41.07 -36.79 -1.49
N VAL A 8 40.98 -35.47 -1.81
CA VAL A 8 39.97 -34.78 -2.70
C VAL A 8 38.68 -34.35 -1.96
N MET A 9 38.43 -33.07 -1.64
CA MET A 9 37.91 -31.92 -2.43
C MET A 9 36.40 -31.70 -2.20
N VAL A 10 35.95 -30.43 -2.21
CA VAL A 10 34.54 -29.93 -2.22
C VAL A 10 33.97 -29.81 -0.76
N ILE A 11 33.72 -28.65 -0.12
CA ILE A 11 33.28 -27.30 -0.54
C ILE A 11 33.80 -26.24 0.46
N MET A 12 34.65 -25.33 -0.01
CA MET A 12 34.56 -23.90 0.31
C MET A 12 33.46 -23.33 -0.60
N ALA A 13 32.70 -22.35 -0.09
CA ALA A 13 31.66 -21.53 -0.73
C ALA A 13 30.22 -21.85 -0.26
N LEU A 14 29.77 -21.10 0.75
CA LEU A 14 28.42 -20.55 0.86
C LEU A 14 28.50 -19.36 1.83
N LEU A 15 29.33 -18.40 1.43
CA LEU A 15 29.23 -16.98 1.80
C LEU A 15 28.85 -16.27 0.50
N ALA A 16 27.92 -15.32 0.60
CA ALA A 16 27.32 -14.52 -0.47
C ALA A 16 26.31 -15.26 -1.37
N LEU A 17 25.03 -15.00 -1.11
CA LEU A 17 23.95 -14.83 -2.09
C LEU A 17 22.71 -14.32 -1.34
N SER A 18 22.82 -13.13 -0.76
CA SER A 18 21.65 -12.27 -0.56
C SER A 18 21.46 -11.47 -1.85
N GLY A 19 21.24 -12.17 -2.96
CA GLY A 19 20.59 -11.53 -4.08
C GLY A 19 19.17 -11.24 -3.63
N VAL A 20 18.68 -10.03 -3.88
CA VAL A 20 17.26 -9.73 -3.80
C VAL A 20 16.56 -10.75 -4.71
N MET A 21 16.03 -11.82 -4.12
CA MET A 21 15.08 -12.68 -4.79
C MET A 21 13.86 -11.79 -4.97
N PHE A 22 13.66 -11.23 -6.17
CA PHE A 22 12.32 -10.87 -6.58
C PHE A 22 11.46 -12.08 -6.25
N SER A 23 10.50 -11.92 -5.34
CA SER A 23 9.61 -13.01 -4.94
C SER A 23 8.79 -13.38 -6.16
N GLN A 24 9.30 -14.33 -6.95
CA GLN A 24 8.62 -14.82 -8.12
C GLN A 24 7.33 -15.47 -7.64
N LEU A 25 6.19 -15.05 -8.22
CA LEU A 25 4.89 -15.62 -7.90
C LEU A 25 4.96 -17.15 -7.96
N SER A 26 4.29 -17.82 -7.01
CA SER A 26 4.13 -19.28 -7.09
C SER A 26 3.43 -19.62 -8.42
N PRO A 27 3.64 -20.82 -9.01
CA PRO A 27 2.94 -21.18 -10.24
C PRO A 27 1.41 -21.02 -10.15
N LYS A 28 0.84 -21.21 -8.96
CA LYS A 28 -0.59 -21.02 -8.70
C LYS A 28 -0.97 -19.54 -8.71
N ALA A 29 -0.18 -18.69 -8.05
CA ALA A 29 -0.38 -17.24 -8.10
C ALA A 29 -0.16 -16.68 -9.51
N GLU A 30 0.79 -17.21 -10.28
CA GLU A 30 0.97 -16.82 -11.68
C GLU A 30 -0.25 -17.23 -12.53
N LEU A 31 -0.79 -18.43 -12.34
CA LEU A 31 -2.06 -18.83 -12.97
C LEU A 31 -3.22 -17.90 -12.57
N GLY A 32 -3.33 -17.57 -11.28
CA GLY A 32 -4.31 -16.62 -10.76
C GLY A 32 -4.20 -15.25 -11.40
N LYS A 33 -2.98 -14.72 -11.50
CA LYS A 33 -2.68 -13.46 -12.19
C LYS A 33 -3.11 -13.52 -13.65
N LYS A 34 -2.76 -14.59 -14.38
CA LYS A 34 -3.20 -14.72 -15.78
C LYS A 34 -4.71 -14.68 -15.92
N ILE A 35 -5.44 -15.37 -15.05
CA ILE A 35 -6.91 -15.36 -15.06
C ILE A 35 -7.45 -13.96 -14.68
N PHE A 36 -6.86 -13.29 -13.68
CA PHE A 36 -7.30 -11.97 -13.20
C PHE A 36 -7.24 -10.87 -14.27
N PHE A 37 -6.26 -10.96 -15.18
CA PHE A 37 -6.06 -10.01 -16.27
C PHE A 37 -6.58 -10.50 -17.64
N ASP A 38 -7.18 -11.68 -17.72
CA ASP A 38 -7.76 -12.22 -18.94
C ASP A 38 -9.24 -11.81 -19.07
N GLU A 39 -9.70 -11.51 -20.27
CA GLU A 39 -11.03 -10.93 -20.54
C GLU A 39 -12.18 -11.97 -20.45
N ILE A 40 -12.14 -12.85 -19.45
CA ILE A 40 -13.04 -14.01 -19.28
C ILE A 40 -14.46 -13.58 -18.85
N ALA A 41 -15.16 -12.99 -19.80
CA ALA A 41 -16.53 -12.51 -19.72
C ALA A 41 -17.30 -12.92 -20.99
N SER A 42 -18.63 -12.75 -20.97
CA SER A 42 -19.48 -12.98 -22.12
C SER A 42 -20.37 -11.75 -22.37
N PRO A 43 -20.07 -10.93 -23.41
CA PRO A 43 -18.96 -11.06 -24.35
C PRO A 43 -17.57 -10.85 -23.71
N ASP A 44 -16.54 -11.33 -24.39
CA ASP A 44 -15.10 -11.27 -24.02
C ASP A 44 -14.59 -9.83 -24.18
N VAL A 45 -14.93 -8.97 -23.20
CA VAL A 45 -14.64 -7.53 -23.20
C VAL A 45 -14.20 -7.00 -21.82
N MET A 46 -14.08 -7.88 -20.82
CA MET A 46 -13.90 -7.50 -19.42
C MET A 46 -13.10 -8.57 -18.67
N ALA A 47 -12.12 -8.12 -17.90
CA ALA A 47 -11.36 -8.91 -16.94
C ALA A 47 -11.68 -8.45 -15.50
N CYS A 48 -11.20 -9.18 -14.49
CA CYS A 48 -11.26 -8.70 -13.09
C CYS A 48 -10.58 -7.33 -12.96
N ALA A 49 -9.41 -7.18 -13.61
CA ALA A 49 -8.62 -5.95 -13.63
C ALA A 49 -9.34 -4.73 -14.27
N THR A 50 -10.39 -4.94 -15.06
CA THR A 50 -11.23 -3.84 -15.61
C THR A 50 -11.91 -3.06 -14.48
N CYS A 51 -12.32 -3.75 -13.41
CA CYS A 51 -12.95 -3.15 -12.23
C CYS A 51 -11.99 -2.98 -11.05
N HIS A 52 -10.88 -3.72 -11.02
CA HIS A 52 -9.92 -3.79 -9.92
C HIS A 52 -8.48 -3.59 -10.41
N ALA A 53 -8.10 -2.36 -10.77
CA ALA A 53 -6.80 -2.13 -11.39
C ALA A 53 -5.68 -1.80 -10.38
N PRO A 54 -4.46 -2.32 -10.55
CA PRO A 54 -3.35 -2.11 -9.62
C PRO A 54 -3.00 -0.63 -9.35
N GLN A 55 -3.06 0.22 -10.37
CA GLN A 55 -2.64 1.63 -10.28
C GLN A 55 -3.53 2.51 -9.39
N VAL A 56 -4.67 1.99 -8.91
CA VAL A 56 -5.60 2.66 -7.99
C VAL A 56 -5.87 1.82 -6.73
N GLY A 57 -4.98 0.88 -6.41
CA GLY A 57 -5.11 0.01 -5.23
C GLY A 57 -6.15 -1.09 -5.40
N PHE A 58 -6.22 -1.68 -6.60
CA PHE A 58 -7.16 -2.76 -6.95
C PHE A 58 -8.64 -2.37 -6.73
N THR A 59 -8.97 -1.12 -7.08
CA THR A 59 -10.34 -0.56 -7.10
C THR A 59 -10.69 -0.01 -8.49
N GLY A 60 -11.84 0.67 -8.61
CA GLY A 60 -12.35 1.21 -9.88
C GLY A 60 -11.40 2.22 -10.55
N PRO A 61 -10.84 1.90 -11.73
CA PRO A 61 -9.78 2.71 -12.37
C PRO A 61 -10.29 3.83 -13.27
N ILE A 62 -11.60 4.02 -13.40
CA ILE A 62 -12.20 4.94 -14.35
C ILE A 62 -12.71 6.18 -13.61
N ALA A 63 -11.95 7.28 -13.69
CA ALA A 63 -12.26 8.53 -12.97
C ALA A 63 -13.67 9.06 -13.27
N SER A 64 -14.13 9.01 -14.53
CA SER A 64 -15.47 9.48 -14.91
C SER A 64 -16.61 8.62 -14.35
N ILE A 65 -16.37 7.33 -14.08
CA ILE A 65 -17.33 6.48 -13.39
C ILE A 65 -17.34 6.83 -11.90
N ASN A 66 -16.17 7.02 -11.30
CA ASN A 66 -16.04 7.41 -9.89
C ASN A 66 -16.70 8.76 -9.60
N GLU A 67 -16.53 9.75 -10.50
CA GLU A 67 -17.17 11.08 -10.41
C GLU A 67 -18.70 10.99 -10.45
N ALA A 68 -19.26 9.98 -11.13
CA ALA A 68 -20.70 9.73 -11.25
C ALA A 68 -21.20 8.68 -10.24
N GLY A 69 -21.85 7.60 -10.70
CA GLY A 69 -22.45 6.57 -9.82
C GLY A 69 -21.45 5.61 -9.15
N ALA A 70 -20.17 5.63 -9.53
CA ALA A 70 -19.10 4.75 -9.03
C ALA A 70 -19.34 3.23 -9.19
N VAL A 71 -20.38 2.84 -9.93
CA VAL A 71 -20.67 1.45 -10.30
C VAL A 71 -20.17 1.20 -11.71
N VAL A 72 -19.36 0.16 -11.89
CA VAL A 72 -18.82 -0.22 -13.20
C VAL A 72 -19.85 -1.05 -13.96
N PRO A 73 -20.17 -0.70 -15.23
CA PRO A 73 -21.01 -1.54 -16.09
C PRO A 73 -20.39 -2.91 -16.34
N GLY A 74 -21.22 -3.95 -16.45
CA GLY A 74 -20.78 -5.30 -16.78
C GLY A 74 -20.40 -5.46 -18.26
N ALA A 75 -20.10 -6.71 -18.64
CA ALA A 75 -19.75 -7.12 -20.00
C ALA A 75 -20.84 -6.77 -21.03
N ILE A 76 -22.11 -6.73 -20.59
CA ILE A 76 -23.18 -6.08 -21.34
C ILE A 76 -23.32 -4.66 -20.80
N SER A 77 -22.93 -3.68 -21.61
CA SER A 77 -22.76 -2.28 -21.20
C SER A 77 -23.99 -1.61 -20.59
N GLU A 78 -25.18 -2.10 -20.90
CA GLU A 78 -26.45 -1.61 -20.38
C GLU A 78 -26.80 -2.18 -18.99
N ARG A 79 -26.07 -3.20 -18.54
CA ARG A 79 -26.28 -3.87 -17.24
C ARG A 79 -25.25 -3.36 -16.23
N THR A 80 -25.71 -2.95 -15.06
CA THR A 80 -24.84 -2.50 -13.97
C THR A 80 -25.21 -3.19 -12.66
N GLY A 81 -24.22 -3.42 -11.82
CA GLY A 81 -24.42 -3.81 -10.42
C GLY A 81 -25.05 -2.69 -9.59
N ASN A 82 -25.10 -2.89 -8.27
CA ASN A 82 -25.68 -1.95 -7.32
C ASN A 82 -24.65 -1.26 -6.41
N ARG A 83 -23.41 -1.74 -6.37
CA ARG A 83 -22.36 -1.23 -5.48
C ARG A 83 -21.09 -0.89 -6.22
N LYS A 84 -20.31 0.02 -5.64
CA LYS A 84 -18.93 0.30 -6.06
C LYS A 84 -18.07 -0.97 -5.84
N PRO A 85 -17.16 -1.33 -6.77
CA PRO A 85 -16.20 -2.40 -6.53
C PRO A 85 -15.39 -2.16 -5.24
N PRO A 86 -15.37 -3.12 -4.29
CA PRO A 86 -14.49 -3.05 -3.12
C PRO A 86 -13.02 -3.20 -3.55
N SER A 87 -12.07 -2.90 -2.66
CA SER A 87 -10.66 -3.23 -2.94
C SER A 87 -10.46 -4.75 -2.94
N ALA A 88 -9.67 -5.25 -3.90
CA ALA A 88 -9.19 -6.64 -3.89
C ALA A 88 -7.86 -6.80 -3.13
N SER A 89 -7.18 -5.68 -2.81
CA SER A 89 -5.99 -5.71 -1.94
C SER A 89 -6.37 -5.72 -0.46
N TYR A 90 -5.58 -6.41 0.34
CA TYR A 90 -5.63 -6.53 1.80
C TYR A 90 -6.89 -7.18 2.38
N VAL A 91 -7.79 -7.68 1.52
CA VAL A 91 -9.03 -8.37 1.94
C VAL A 91 -8.90 -9.89 1.96
N THR A 92 -7.86 -10.45 1.34
CA THR A 92 -7.65 -11.90 1.18
C THR A 92 -7.24 -12.63 2.46
N VAL A 93 -6.74 -11.89 3.44
CA VAL A 93 -6.39 -12.37 4.79
C VAL A 93 -7.58 -12.34 5.74
N GLY A 94 -8.75 -11.84 5.30
CA GLY A 94 -9.95 -11.74 6.12
C GLY A 94 -10.46 -13.10 6.62
N PRO A 95 -11.04 -13.15 7.83
CA PRO A 95 -11.55 -14.38 8.40
C PRO A 95 -12.78 -14.90 7.65
N LEU A 96 -13.09 -16.18 7.84
CA LEU A 96 -14.38 -16.74 7.43
C LEU A 96 -15.50 -15.91 8.03
N PHE A 97 -16.62 -15.77 7.32
CA PHE A 97 -17.80 -15.11 7.86
C PHE A 97 -18.30 -15.90 9.08
N ASP A 98 -18.44 -15.22 10.21
CA ASP A 98 -18.89 -15.80 11.47
C ASP A 98 -19.63 -14.77 12.34
N TYR A 99 -20.18 -15.23 13.46
CA TYR A 99 -20.88 -14.41 14.44
C TYR A 99 -20.22 -14.53 15.81
N ASP A 100 -19.86 -13.42 16.43
CA ASP A 100 -19.40 -13.38 17.80
C ASP A 100 -20.59 -13.18 18.75
N PRO A 101 -20.98 -14.17 19.57
CA PRO A 101 -22.10 -14.04 20.50
C PRO A 101 -21.78 -13.22 21.75
N ASP A 102 -20.51 -13.01 22.08
CA ASP A 102 -20.07 -12.22 23.23
C ASP A 102 -20.12 -10.72 22.88
N GLU A 103 -19.76 -10.35 21.64
CA GLU A 103 -19.85 -8.98 21.14
C GLU A 103 -21.19 -8.66 20.46
N GLY A 104 -21.92 -9.68 20.01
CA GLY A 104 -23.17 -9.50 19.27
C GLY A 104 -22.97 -9.01 17.83
N LEU A 105 -21.80 -9.28 17.25
CA LEU A 105 -21.37 -8.74 15.95
C LEU A 105 -21.08 -9.86 14.95
N PHE A 106 -21.40 -9.60 13.68
CA PHE A 106 -20.88 -10.39 12.57
C PHE A 106 -19.53 -9.86 12.14
N PHE A 107 -18.67 -10.75 11.68
CA PHE A 107 -17.36 -10.39 11.14
C PHE A 107 -16.92 -11.35 10.03
N GLY A 108 -15.91 -10.94 9.27
CA GLY A 108 -15.32 -11.75 8.20
C GLY A 108 -16.13 -11.73 6.91
N GLY A 109 -15.80 -12.67 6.02
CA GLY A 109 -16.33 -12.68 4.65
C GLY A 109 -15.78 -11.54 3.79
N THR A 110 -16.15 -11.56 2.51
CA THR A 110 -15.82 -10.55 1.50
C THR A 110 -17.08 -10.10 0.76
N PHE A 111 -16.93 -9.11 -0.13
CA PHE A 111 -17.98 -8.13 -0.51
C PHE A 111 -18.36 -7.18 0.64
N TRP A 112 -19.16 -6.17 0.30
CA TRP A 112 -19.65 -5.18 1.27
C TRP A 112 -20.66 -5.73 2.27
N ASP A 113 -21.29 -6.88 2.01
CA ASP A 113 -22.32 -7.52 2.87
C ASP A 113 -21.90 -8.91 3.40
N GLY A 114 -20.65 -9.33 3.14
CA GLY A 114 -20.13 -10.60 3.66
C GLY A 114 -20.57 -11.86 2.94
N ARG A 115 -21.35 -11.74 1.86
CA ARG A 115 -21.97 -12.90 1.20
C ARG A 115 -21.00 -13.92 0.62
N ALA A 116 -19.75 -13.54 0.40
CA ALA A 116 -18.67 -14.48 0.09
C ALA A 116 -18.00 -14.89 1.41
N THR A 117 -18.46 -16.00 1.98
CA THR A 117 -18.21 -16.36 3.38
C THR A 117 -16.90 -17.09 3.62
N GLY A 118 -16.33 -17.72 2.58
CA GLY A 118 -15.21 -18.63 2.69
C GLY A 118 -15.60 -20.05 3.09
N TRP A 119 -16.89 -20.34 3.31
CA TRP A 119 -17.33 -21.65 3.76
C TRP A 119 -17.18 -22.75 2.72
N LYS A 120 -17.16 -22.39 1.43
CA LYS A 120 -17.03 -23.36 0.35
C LYS A 120 -15.56 -23.75 0.14
N LEU A 121 -14.67 -22.78 0.05
CA LEU A 121 -13.26 -22.99 -0.32
C LEU A 121 -12.25 -22.81 0.81
N GLY A 122 -12.72 -22.46 2.01
CA GLY A 122 -11.88 -22.18 3.18
C GLY A 122 -11.19 -20.82 3.14
N ASN A 123 -11.59 -19.95 2.20
CA ASN A 123 -11.06 -18.61 2.03
C ASN A 123 -12.15 -17.70 1.39
N PRO A 124 -12.54 -16.58 2.04
CA PRO A 124 -13.56 -15.68 1.50
C PRO A 124 -13.23 -15.08 0.13
N ALA A 125 -11.97 -14.74 -0.14
CA ALA A 125 -11.57 -14.23 -1.45
C ALA A 125 -11.68 -15.31 -2.53
N ALA A 126 -11.36 -16.57 -2.22
CA ALA A 126 -11.56 -17.67 -3.15
C ALA A 126 -13.05 -17.89 -3.47
N ASP A 127 -13.93 -17.79 -2.47
CA ASP A 127 -15.38 -17.86 -2.68
C ASP A 127 -15.88 -16.67 -3.53
N GLN A 128 -15.38 -15.46 -3.23
CA GLN A 128 -15.71 -14.22 -3.94
C GLN A 128 -15.31 -14.28 -5.41
N ALA A 129 -14.09 -14.76 -5.71
CA ALA A 129 -13.54 -14.80 -7.05
C ALA A 129 -14.37 -15.63 -8.04
N LEU A 130 -15.23 -16.53 -7.55
CA LEU A 130 -16.15 -17.29 -8.39
C LEU A 130 -17.38 -16.47 -8.81
N GLY A 131 -17.86 -15.56 -7.97
CA GLY A 131 -19.13 -14.85 -8.17
C GLY A 131 -19.20 -14.05 -9.48
N PRO A 132 -18.26 -13.13 -9.75
CA PRO A 132 -18.35 -12.22 -10.88
C PRO A 132 -18.47 -12.90 -12.24
N PHE A 133 -17.83 -14.06 -12.42
CA PHE A 133 -17.86 -14.80 -13.69
C PHE A 133 -19.27 -15.07 -14.20
N LEU A 134 -20.19 -15.46 -13.30
CA LEU A 134 -21.56 -15.86 -13.67
C LEU A 134 -22.58 -14.76 -13.47
N ASN A 135 -22.19 -13.65 -12.84
CA ASN A 135 -23.10 -12.58 -12.51
C ASN A 135 -23.50 -11.83 -13.80
N PRO A 136 -24.79 -11.80 -14.17
CA PRO A 136 -25.24 -11.24 -15.46
C PRO A 136 -25.08 -9.72 -15.57
N VAL A 137 -24.80 -9.03 -14.46
CA VAL A 137 -24.49 -7.59 -14.44
C VAL A 137 -22.98 -7.30 -14.28
N GLU A 138 -22.15 -8.34 -14.28
CA GLU A 138 -20.68 -8.28 -14.27
C GLU A 138 -20.14 -9.05 -15.48
N HIS A 139 -19.55 -10.24 -15.33
CA HIS A 139 -18.93 -10.95 -16.46
C HIS A 139 -19.91 -11.77 -17.31
N ASN A 140 -21.10 -12.11 -16.80
CA ASN A 140 -22.21 -12.70 -17.58
C ASN A 140 -21.89 -14.03 -18.31
N ASN A 141 -20.96 -14.86 -17.82
CA ASN A 141 -20.79 -16.20 -18.37
C ASN A 141 -21.99 -17.09 -18.02
N ALA A 142 -22.39 -17.96 -18.96
CA ALA A 142 -23.60 -18.78 -18.82
C ALA A 142 -23.54 -19.77 -17.64
N ASP A 143 -22.38 -20.39 -17.43
CA ASP A 143 -22.15 -21.39 -16.39
C ASP A 143 -20.63 -21.58 -16.12
N PRO A 144 -20.25 -22.33 -15.06
CA PRO A 144 -18.86 -22.64 -14.78
C PRO A 144 -18.11 -23.36 -15.92
N ALA A 145 -18.78 -24.17 -16.73
CA ALA A 145 -18.13 -24.90 -17.82
C ALA A 145 -17.69 -23.94 -18.94
N ALA A 146 -18.48 -22.91 -19.22
CA ALA A 146 -18.11 -21.86 -20.18
C ALA A 146 -16.86 -21.08 -19.75
N VAL A 147 -16.68 -20.84 -18.44
CA VAL A 147 -15.47 -20.21 -17.89
C VAL A 147 -14.25 -21.13 -18.07
N LEU A 148 -14.40 -22.41 -17.72
CA LEU A 148 -13.32 -23.39 -17.85
C LEU A 148 -12.92 -23.62 -19.30
N GLU A 149 -13.85 -23.56 -20.26
CA GLU A 149 -13.54 -23.69 -21.70
C GLU A 149 -12.71 -22.51 -22.22
N GLN A 150 -12.98 -21.29 -21.75
CA GLN A 150 -12.17 -20.11 -22.07
C GLN A 150 -10.74 -20.27 -21.52
N ILE A 151 -10.60 -20.68 -20.25
CA ILE A 151 -9.29 -20.96 -19.64
C ILE A 151 -8.56 -22.09 -20.40
N ALA A 152 -9.27 -23.16 -20.80
CA ALA A 152 -8.70 -24.26 -21.58
C ALA A 152 -8.16 -23.81 -22.95
N SER A 153 -8.81 -22.79 -23.54
CA SER A 153 -8.47 -22.22 -24.84
C SER A 153 -7.44 -21.09 -24.78
N SER A 154 -7.07 -20.65 -23.56
CA SER A 154 -6.15 -19.54 -23.35
C SER A 154 -4.70 -19.87 -23.70
N GLN A 155 -3.87 -18.83 -23.88
CA GLN A 155 -2.43 -18.99 -24.12
C GLN A 155 -1.67 -19.56 -22.91
N TYR A 156 -2.25 -19.45 -21.71
CA TYR A 156 -1.64 -19.90 -20.45
C TYR A 156 -2.20 -21.24 -19.97
N ALA A 157 -3.02 -21.95 -20.77
CA ALA A 157 -3.62 -23.23 -20.41
C ALA A 157 -2.59 -24.27 -19.91
N ASN A 158 -1.35 -24.25 -20.42
CA ASN A 158 -0.27 -25.14 -19.96
C ASN A 158 0.13 -24.91 -18.49
N LEU A 159 -0.08 -23.71 -17.93
CA LEU A 159 0.16 -23.44 -16.50
C LEU A 159 -0.77 -24.26 -15.61
N TRP A 160 -1.97 -24.60 -16.09
CA TRP A 160 -2.91 -25.42 -15.34
C TRP A 160 -2.31 -26.76 -14.90
N GLU A 161 -1.72 -27.49 -15.84
CA GLU A 161 -1.11 -28.79 -15.56
C GLU A 161 0.14 -28.67 -14.68
N ILE A 162 0.87 -27.55 -14.78
CA ILE A 162 2.00 -27.25 -13.88
C ILE A 162 1.52 -27.08 -12.45
N VAL A 163 0.40 -26.39 -12.23
CA VAL A 163 -0.13 -26.11 -10.90
C VAL A 163 -0.78 -27.34 -10.27
N TRP A 164 -1.61 -28.06 -11.04
CA TRP A 164 -2.48 -29.12 -10.50
C TRP A 164 -1.96 -30.54 -10.77
N GLY A 165 -0.92 -30.69 -11.58
CA GLY A 165 -0.35 -31.99 -11.94
C GLY A 165 -1.23 -32.84 -12.88
N GLU A 166 -2.31 -32.25 -13.40
CA GLU A 166 -3.23 -32.88 -14.34
C GLU A 166 -3.83 -31.84 -15.29
N PRO A 167 -4.20 -32.22 -16.53
CA PRO A 167 -4.83 -31.30 -17.46
C PRO A 167 -6.21 -30.85 -16.97
N LEU A 168 -6.62 -29.66 -17.40
CA LEU A 168 -7.95 -29.12 -17.12
C LEU A 168 -9.04 -30.00 -17.75
N LYS A 169 -10.01 -30.44 -16.95
CA LYS A 169 -11.17 -31.23 -17.39
C LYS A 169 -12.46 -30.53 -16.99
N HIS A 170 -13.47 -30.56 -17.85
CA HIS A 170 -14.76 -29.94 -17.57
C HIS A 170 -15.91 -30.73 -18.21
N ASN A 171 -15.75 -32.06 -18.37
CA ASN A 171 -16.70 -32.90 -19.10
C ASN A 171 -17.82 -33.47 -18.22
N THR A 172 -17.62 -33.50 -16.90
CA THR A 172 -18.59 -34.02 -15.93
C THR A 172 -18.87 -32.98 -14.84
N PRO A 173 -20.04 -33.03 -14.18
CA PRO A 173 -20.37 -32.07 -13.11
C PRO A 173 -19.31 -31.98 -12.00
N GLY A 174 -18.76 -33.11 -11.56
CA GLY A 174 -17.72 -33.13 -10.52
C GLY A 174 -16.38 -32.56 -11.00
N GLU A 175 -16.01 -32.74 -12.28
CA GLU A 175 -14.83 -32.10 -12.85
C GLU A 175 -15.01 -30.59 -12.99
N ILE A 176 -16.20 -30.15 -13.43
CA ILE A 176 -16.55 -28.74 -13.55
C ILE A 176 -16.47 -28.08 -12.18
N GLU A 177 -17.12 -28.65 -11.16
CA GLU A 177 -17.11 -28.10 -9.81
C GLU A 177 -15.69 -28.02 -9.23
N LEU A 178 -14.92 -29.11 -9.30
CA LEU A 178 -13.55 -29.14 -8.80
C LEU A 178 -12.67 -28.10 -9.47
N ASN A 179 -12.71 -28.03 -10.80
CA ASN A 179 -11.82 -27.13 -11.54
C ASN A 179 -12.29 -25.68 -11.47
N TYR A 180 -13.59 -25.42 -11.36
CA TYR A 180 -14.08 -24.08 -11.08
C TYR A 180 -13.64 -23.60 -9.69
N ASN A 181 -13.70 -24.46 -8.67
CA ASN A 181 -13.14 -24.15 -7.35
C ASN A 181 -11.62 -23.87 -7.41
N ARG A 182 -10.87 -24.59 -8.26
CA ARG A 182 -9.44 -24.33 -8.51
C ARG A 182 -9.17 -22.96 -9.14
N VAL A 183 -10.09 -22.42 -9.93
CA VAL A 183 -10.01 -21.03 -10.42
C VAL A 183 -10.05 -20.06 -9.25
N GLY A 184 -11.02 -20.21 -8.33
CA GLY A 184 -11.14 -19.38 -7.13
C GLY A 184 -9.87 -19.43 -6.27
N TRP A 185 -9.31 -20.63 -6.02
CA TRP A 185 -8.04 -20.76 -5.29
C TRP A 185 -6.84 -20.13 -6.01
N ALA A 186 -6.79 -20.17 -7.34
CA ALA A 186 -5.69 -19.55 -8.08
C ALA A 186 -5.75 -18.02 -7.98
N ILE A 187 -6.93 -17.43 -8.18
CA ILE A 187 -7.14 -15.98 -8.06
C ILE A 187 -6.84 -15.51 -6.63
N ALA A 188 -7.39 -16.18 -5.62
CA ALA A 188 -7.13 -15.81 -4.22
C ALA A 188 -5.64 -15.90 -3.84
N GLU A 189 -4.89 -16.84 -4.41
CA GLU A 189 -3.43 -16.90 -4.22
C GLU A 189 -2.70 -15.72 -4.86
N TYR A 190 -3.15 -15.24 -6.02
CA TYR A 190 -2.62 -14.01 -6.62
C TYR A 190 -2.96 -12.79 -5.77
N GLU A 191 -4.23 -12.64 -5.39
CA GLU A 191 -4.70 -11.54 -4.55
C GLU A 191 -4.09 -11.55 -3.14
N ALA A 192 -3.58 -12.68 -2.65
CA ALA A 192 -2.83 -12.79 -1.40
C ALA A 192 -1.32 -12.56 -1.55
N SER A 193 -0.83 -12.40 -2.79
CA SER A 193 0.59 -12.25 -3.05
C SER A 193 1.15 -10.90 -2.58
N VAL A 194 2.47 -10.83 -2.46
CA VAL A 194 3.20 -9.58 -2.16
C VAL A 194 3.08 -8.53 -3.28
N GLU A 195 2.65 -8.93 -4.48
CA GLU A 195 2.38 -7.97 -5.56
C GLU A 195 1.10 -7.17 -5.30
N VAL A 196 0.10 -7.80 -4.68
CA VAL A 196 -1.20 -7.18 -4.37
C VAL A 196 -1.22 -6.57 -2.96
N ASN A 197 -0.45 -7.16 -2.03
CA ASN A 197 -0.34 -6.73 -0.63
C ASN A 197 1.13 -6.49 -0.25
N PRO A 198 1.78 -5.44 -0.78
CA PRO A 198 3.22 -5.25 -0.60
C PRO A 198 3.61 -4.76 0.81
N TYR A 199 2.70 -4.12 1.55
CA TYR A 199 2.96 -3.48 2.85
C TYR A 199 4.15 -2.51 2.75
N SER A 200 4.03 -1.57 1.81
CA SER A 200 5.12 -0.72 1.34
C SER A 200 4.78 0.76 1.43
N SER A 201 3.81 1.11 2.27
CA SER A 201 3.34 2.48 2.45
C SER A 201 4.29 3.30 3.33
N LYS A 202 4.10 4.63 3.39
CA LYS A 202 4.89 5.47 4.30
C LYS A 202 4.67 5.03 5.75
N PHE A 203 3.43 4.71 6.12
CA PHE A 203 3.10 4.14 7.43
C PHE A 203 3.96 2.91 7.76
N ASP A 204 4.09 1.96 6.82
CA ASP A 204 4.87 0.74 7.03
C ASP A 204 6.36 1.06 7.27
N HIS A 205 6.91 2.03 6.53
CA HIS A 205 8.29 2.49 6.74
C HIS A 205 8.47 3.23 8.06
N VAL A 206 7.50 4.07 8.49
CA VAL A 206 7.54 4.73 9.80
C VAL A 206 7.50 3.69 10.93
N MET A 207 6.62 2.68 10.83
CA MET A 207 6.55 1.60 11.81
C MET A 207 7.83 0.76 11.87
N ALA A 208 8.55 0.66 10.75
CA ALA A 208 9.86 0.03 10.66
C ALA A 208 11.03 0.93 11.11
N GLY A 209 10.79 2.18 11.53
CA GLY A 209 11.86 3.15 11.87
C GLY A 209 12.66 3.64 10.66
N GLN A 210 12.17 3.36 9.45
CA GLN A 210 12.83 3.65 8.18
C GLN A 210 12.41 5.00 7.59
N ALA A 211 11.34 5.62 8.09
CA ALA A 211 10.81 6.92 7.71
C ALA A 211 10.23 7.65 8.94
N THR A 212 9.81 8.91 8.77
CA THR A 212 9.12 9.70 9.79
C THR A 212 7.84 10.30 9.22
N PHE A 213 6.81 10.45 10.05
CA PHE A 213 5.63 11.25 9.71
C PHE A 213 5.98 12.74 9.71
N THR A 214 5.28 13.54 8.90
CA THR A 214 5.23 15.00 9.08
C THR A 214 4.49 15.34 10.38
N ALA A 215 4.62 16.55 10.94
CA ALA A 215 3.80 16.96 12.09
C ALA A 215 2.29 16.77 11.83
N GLN A 216 1.82 17.09 10.62
CA GLN A 216 0.41 16.94 10.24
C GLN A 216 0.00 15.46 10.10
N GLU A 217 0.86 14.60 9.53
CA GLU A 217 0.61 13.16 9.45
C GLU A 217 0.62 12.51 10.85
N GLN A 218 1.51 12.97 11.75
CA GLN A 218 1.59 12.51 13.13
C GLN A 218 0.36 12.96 13.93
N GLU A 219 -0.05 14.23 13.81
CA GLU A 219 -1.30 14.72 14.39
C GLU A 219 -2.50 13.92 13.89
N GLY A 220 -2.55 13.61 12.59
CA GLY A 220 -3.55 12.74 12.01
C GLY A 220 -3.56 11.34 12.61
N TRP A 221 -2.39 10.74 12.81
CA TRP A 221 -2.25 9.43 13.46
C TRP A 221 -2.66 9.45 14.94
N ASP A 222 -2.33 10.52 15.66
CA ASP A 222 -2.70 10.69 17.06
C ASP A 222 -4.23 10.84 17.19
N LEU A 223 -4.85 11.68 16.36
CA LEU A 223 -6.31 11.83 16.27
C LEU A 223 -6.99 10.51 15.88
N PHE A 224 -6.43 9.78 14.91
CA PHE A 224 -6.97 8.50 14.43
C PHE A 224 -7.07 7.46 15.57
N GLN A 225 -6.14 7.50 16.52
CA GLN A 225 -6.09 6.62 17.70
C GLN A 225 -6.84 7.15 18.91
N ASP A 226 -7.21 8.43 18.93
CA ASP A 226 -7.81 9.08 20.08
C ASP A 226 -9.26 8.62 20.26
N GLU A 227 -9.47 7.71 21.22
CA GLU A 227 -10.76 7.16 21.60
C GLU A 227 -11.75 8.22 22.10
N GLU A 228 -11.28 9.37 22.58
CA GLU A 228 -12.13 10.46 23.06
C GLU A 228 -12.46 11.47 21.95
N LYS A 229 -11.94 11.27 20.73
CA LYS A 229 -12.08 12.21 19.62
C LYS A 229 -12.42 11.54 18.30
N ALA A 230 -11.47 11.30 17.41
CA ALA A 230 -11.80 10.77 16.08
C ALA A 230 -12.09 9.26 16.12
N ASN A 231 -11.50 8.54 17.07
CA ASN A 231 -11.72 7.12 17.37
C ASN A 231 -11.73 6.19 16.15
N CYS A 232 -11.04 6.55 15.07
CA CYS A 232 -11.06 5.81 13.81
C CYS A 232 -10.51 4.39 13.99
N ILE A 233 -9.55 4.23 14.91
CA ILE A 233 -8.91 2.95 15.23
C ILE A 233 -9.88 1.90 15.80
N ALA A 234 -11.03 2.28 16.35
CA ALA A 234 -12.00 1.32 16.89
C ALA A 234 -12.47 0.31 15.84
N CYS A 235 -12.62 0.75 14.59
CA CYS A 235 -12.99 -0.12 13.46
C CYS A 235 -11.83 -0.32 12.48
N HIS A 236 -10.96 0.68 12.30
CA HIS A 236 -9.90 0.67 11.30
C HIS A 236 -8.52 0.36 11.89
N MET A 237 -8.37 -0.84 12.46
CA MET A 237 -7.14 -1.25 13.15
C MET A 237 -6.01 -1.72 12.21
N PRO A 238 -4.74 -1.34 12.47
CA PRO A 238 -3.59 -1.93 11.78
C PRO A 238 -3.49 -3.47 11.98
N PRO A 239 -2.83 -4.20 11.06
CA PRO A 239 -2.09 -3.68 9.92
C PRO A 239 -2.97 -3.35 8.71
N ASP A 240 -4.15 -3.95 8.55
CA ASP A 240 -5.00 -3.79 7.36
C ASP A 240 -5.99 -2.63 7.44
N PHE A 241 -6.06 -1.94 8.58
CA PHE A 241 -6.99 -0.83 8.84
C PHE A 241 -8.45 -1.24 8.65
N THR A 242 -8.78 -2.41 9.20
CA THR A 242 -10.13 -3.00 9.27
C THR A 242 -10.14 -4.08 10.34
N ASP A 243 -11.23 -4.17 11.08
CA ASP A 243 -11.55 -5.24 12.03
C ASP A 243 -12.41 -6.35 11.41
N PHE A 244 -12.77 -6.20 10.12
CA PHE A 244 -13.67 -7.06 9.36
C PHE A 244 -15.10 -7.15 9.90
N THR A 245 -15.52 -6.24 10.78
CA THR A 245 -16.91 -6.17 11.27
C THR A 245 -17.80 -5.39 10.29
N TYR A 246 -19.06 -5.13 10.68
CA TYR A 246 -20.06 -4.49 9.84
C TYR A 246 -20.72 -3.36 10.61
N ASP A 247 -20.84 -2.19 9.96
CA ASP A 247 -21.46 -1.02 10.56
C ASP A 247 -22.33 -0.24 9.56
N ASN A 248 -23.33 0.46 10.07
CA ASN A 248 -24.17 1.37 9.31
C ASN A 248 -23.77 2.82 9.63
N LEU A 249 -22.95 3.38 8.74
CA LEU A 249 -22.49 4.77 8.84
C LEU A 249 -23.60 5.81 8.58
N GLY A 250 -24.74 5.40 8.02
CA GLY A 250 -25.81 6.31 7.58
C GLY A 250 -25.52 6.99 6.25
N ILE A 251 -24.75 6.35 5.34
CA ILE A 251 -24.47 6.91 4.01
C ILE A 251 -25.79 7.09 3.24
N PRO A 252 -26.03 8.26 2.60
CA PRO A 252 -27.21 8.47 1.76
C PRO A 252 -27.21 7.56 0.52
N PRO A 253 -28.39 7.31 -0.08
CA PRO A 253 -28.43 6.68 -1.39
C PRO A 253 -27.72 7.57 -2.42
N ASN A 254 -26.87 6.97 -3.26
CA ASN A 254 -26.18 7.71 -4.32
C ASN A 254 -27.15 8.00 -5.47
N PRO A 255 -27.59 9.27 -5.69
CA PRO A 255 -28.60 9.58 -6.70
C PRO A 255 -28.13 9.31 -8.14
N GLU A 256 -26.81 9.19 -8.36
CA GLU A 256 -26.21 8.89 -9.66
C GLU A 256 -25.96 7.39 -9.85
N ASN A 257 -26.31 6.53 -8.89
CA ASN A 257 -26.19 5.09 -9.03
C ASN A 257 -27.13 4.57 -10.14
N PRO A 258 -26.60 4.01 -11.25
CA PRO A 258 -27.42 3.58 -12.37
C PRO A 258 -28.37 2.42 -12.02
N PHE A 259 -28.14 1.70 -10.91
CA PHE A 259 -28.97 0.59 -10.47
C PHE A 259 -30.43 0.96 -10.20
N TYR A 260 -30.71 2.22 -9.82
CA TYR A 260 -32.08 2.70 -9.62
C TYR A 260 -32.91 2.72 -10.92
N GLY A 261 -32.28 2.72 -12.10
CA GLY A 261 -32.94 2.64 -13.40
C GLY A 261 -32.95 1.23 -14.03
N MET A 262 -32.46 0.22 -13.31
CA MET A 262 -32.33 -1.15 -13.81
C MET A 262 -33.64 -1.96 -13.77
N ASP A 263 -34.77 -1.32 -13.45
CA ASP A 263 -36.12 -1.88 -13.61
C ASP A 263 -36.55 -1.95 -15.09
N GLN A 264 -35.92 -1.13 -15.94
CA GLN A 264 -36.19 -1.08 -17.38
C GLN A 264 -35.23 -1.95 -18.21
N VAL A 265 -34.18 -2.48 -17.59
CA VAL A 265 -33.18 -3.33 -18.25
C VAL A 265 -33.44 -4.78 -17.88
N LEU A 266 -33.65 -5.63 -18.89
CA LEU A 266 -34.04 -7.03 -18.70
C LEU A 266 -32.86 -7.98 -18.88
N LEU A 267 -32.86 -9.02 -18.06
CA LEU A 267 -32.06 -10.22 -18.23
C LEU A 267 -32.61 -11.07 -19.40
N ASP A 268 -31.84 -12.08 -19.81
CA ASP A 268 -32.17 -12.93 -20.95
C ASP A 268 -33.48 -13.74 -20.72
N ASP A 269 -33.85 -13.96 -19.47
CA ASP A 269 -35.11 -14.62 -19.08
C ASP A 269 -36.32 -13.66 -19.04
N GLY A 270 -36.10 -12.37 -19.34
CA GLY A 270 -37.12 -11.33 -19.35
C GLY A 270 -37.42 -10.70 -17.99
N SER A 271 -36.71 -11.09 -16.92
CA SER A 271 -36.82 -10.44 -15.62
C SER A 271 -36.03 -9.11 -15.57
N PRO A 272 -36.51 -8.08 -14.84
CA PRO A 272 -35.74 -6.86 -14.64
C PRO A 272 -34.58 -7.10 -13.67
N ILE A 273 -33.45 -6.44 -13.90
CA ILE A 273 -32.28 -6.51 -13.01
C ILE A 273 -32.62 -5.96 -11.61
N ASN A 274 -33.34 -4.85 -11.55
CA ASN A 274 -33.83 -4.28 -10.29
C ASN A 274 -35.35 -4.13 -10.35
N LEU A 275 -36.08 -5.12 -9.85
CA LEU A 275 -37.55 -5.09 -9.86
C LEU A 275 -38.16 -3.89 -9.10
N LEU A 276 -37.46 -3.37 -8.08
CA LEU A 276 -37.93 -2.27 -7.26
C LEU A 276 -37.58 -0.88 -7.84
N GLY A 277 -36.67 -0.84 -8.82
CA GLY A 277 -36.24 0.39 -9.49
C GLY A 277 -35.84 1.49 -8.49
N PRO A 278 -36.39 2.70 -8.61
CA PRO A 278 -36.08 3.81 -7.70
C PRO A 278 -36.52 3.62 -6.25
N SER A 279 -37.31 2.57 -5.94
CA SER A 279 -37.73 2.24 -4.57
C SER A 279 -36.87 1.16 -3.93
N TRP A 280 -35.82 0.72 -4.61
CA TRP A 280 -34.84 -0.21 -4.04
C TRP A 280 -34.07 0.44 -2.90
N ILE A 281 -33.74 -0.36 -1.89
CA ILE A 281 -32.96 0.01 -0.72
C ILE A 281 -31.89 -1.06 -0.54
N ASP A 282 -30.64 -0.67 -0.36
CA ASP A 282 -29.56 -1.58 0.02
C ASP A 282 -29.58 -1.87 1.53
N TYR A 283 -30.06 -3.05 1.95
CA TYR A 283 -30.02 -3.41 3.36
C TYR A 283 -28.69 -4.02 3.80
N GLY A 284 -27.68 -4.12 2.92
CA GLY A 284 -26.35 -4.58 3.26
C GLY A 284 -26.33 -6.00 3.82
N LEU A 285 -25.69 -6.19 4.96
CA LEU A 285 -25.59 -7.47 5.68
C LEU A 285 -26.96 -8.11 5.94
N ALA A 286 -28.00 -7.34 6.23
CA ALA A 286 -29.33 -7.89 6.51
C ALA A 286 -29.96 -8.66 5.34
N ASP A 287 -29.70 -8.25 4.09
CA ASP A 287 -30.17 -9.00 2.92
C ASP A 287 -29.50 -10.38 2.85
N PHE A 288 -28.19 -10.44 3.15
CA PHE A 288 -27.46 -11.69 3.21
C PHE A 288 -27.96 -12.59 4.36
N LEU A 289 -28.15 -12.04 5.56
CA LEU A 289 -28.69 -12.78 6.71
C LEU A 289 -30.10 -13.31 6.46
N THR A 290 -30.94 -12.56 5.73
CA THR A 290 -32.28 -13.01 5.34
C THR A 290 -32.20 -14.25 4.44
N ASN A 291 -31.24 -14.27 3.50
CA ASN A 291 -30.99 -15.43 2.66
C ASN A 291 -30.46 -16.63 3.48
N LEU A 292 -29.57 -16.40 4.45
CA LEU A 292 -29.09 -17.45 5.35
C LEU A 292 -30.20 -18.03 6.24
N ALA A 293 -31.14 -17.20 6.70
CA ALA A 293 -32.25 -17.65 7.54
C ALA A 293 -33.27 -18.50 6.76
N THR A 294 -33.36 -18.34 5.44
CA THR A 294 -34.36 -18.97 4.59
C THR A 294 -33.87 -20.21 3.83
N SER A 295 -32.57 -20.55 3.95
CA SER A 295 -31.95 -21.74 3.39
C SER A 295 -31.06 -22.45 4.41
N ASP A 296 -30.94 -23.78 4.31
CA ASP A 296 -30.01 -24.59 5.11
C ASP A 296 -28.82 -25.12 4.30
N ASP A 297 -28.76 -24.85 2.99
CA ASP A 297 -27.74 -25.42 2.08
C ASP A 297 -26.29 -25.07 2.49
N TRP A 298 -26.13 -23.94 3.17
CA TRP A 298 -24.82 -23.46 3.63
C TRP A 298 -24.31 -24.23 4.86
N ARG A 299 -25.17 -24.91 5.61
CA ARG A 299 -24.77 -25.60 6.87
C ARG A 299 -23.84 -26.78 6.62
N ASP A 300 -24.01 -27.45 5.49
CA ASP A 300 -23.23 -28.63 5.11
C ASP A 300 -21.95 -28.28 4.33
N LEU A 301 -21.67 -26.98 4.11
CA LEU A 301 -20.43 -26.57 3.46
C LEU A 301 -19.20 -26.88 4.33
N PRO A 302 -18.06 -27.21 3.72
CA PRO A 302 -16.92 -27.80 4.43
C PRO A 302 -16.34 -26.94 5.55
N TYR A 303 -16.40 -25.61 5.41
CA TYR A 303 -15.76 -24.65 6.32
C TYR A 303 -16.76 -23.77 7.08
N THR A 304 -18.05 -24.07 7.03
CA THR A 304 -19.03 -23.37 7.87
C THR A 304 -18.70 -23.57 9.35
N THR A 305 -18.69 -22.48 10.11
CA THR A 305 -18.28 -22.45 11.52
C THR A 305 -19.28 -23.19 12.41
N ASP A 306 -18.79 -23.79 13.50
CA ASP A 306 -19.66 -24.49 14.46
C ASP A 306 -20.64 -23.53 15.14
N GLN A 307 -20.22 -22.29 15.34
CA GLN A 307 -21.02 -21.21 15.91
C GLN A 307 -22.27 -20.96 15.07
N LEU A 308 -22.11 -20.64 13.77
CA LEU A 308 -23.25 -20.44 12.87
C LEU A 308 -24.07 -21.72 12.64
N LYS A 309 -23.42 -22.90 12.52
CA LYS A 309 -24.14 -24.19 12.42
C LYS A 309 -25.10 -24.42 13.58
N SER A 310 -24.77 -23.93 14.77
CA SER A 310 -25.59 -24.11 15.97
C SER A 310 -26.82 -23.19 16.02
N MET A 311 -26.78 -22.04 15.33
CA MET A 311 -27.87 -21.08 15.30
C MET A 311 -29.03 -21.58 14.45
N THR A 312 -30.24 -21.48 14.95
CA THR A 312 -31.48 -21.78 14.22
C THR A 312 -31.83 -20.68 13.23
N SER A 313 -32.60 -21.00 12.19
CA SER A 313 -33.12 -20.00 11.25
C SER A 313 -33.86 -18.86 11.93
N ALA A 314 -34.56 -19.14 13.05
CA ALA A 314 -35.27 -18.13 13.82
C ALA A 314 -34.32 -17.18 14.57
N GLU A 315 -33.19 -17.69 15.09
CA GLU A 315 -32.16 -16.87 15.74
C GLU A 315 -31.45 -15.98 14.71
N ILE A 316 -31.11 -16.51 13.54
CA ILE A 316 -30.52 -15.69 12.44
C ILE A 316 -31.52 -14.62 11.99
N MET A 317 -32.80 -15.01 11.80
CA MET A 317 -33.86 -14.07 11.41
C MET A 317 -34.08 -12.96 12.44
N ALA A 318 -33.89 -13.23 13.73
CA ALA A 318 -34.01 -12.23 14.78
C ALA A 318 -32.93 -11.13 14.68
N LEU A 319 -31.74 -11.48 14.17
CA LEU A 319 -30.61 -10.55 14.00
C LEU A 319 -30.72 -9.68 12.74
N VAL A 320 -31.63 -9.98 11.80
CA VAL A 320 -31.72 -9.25 10.52
C VAL A 320 -32.07 -7.79 10.72
N ASP A 321 -33.07 -7.49 11.55
CA ASP A 321 -33.52 -6.11 11.75
C ASP A 321 -32.42 -5.23 12.35
N GLU A 322 -31.58 -5.81 13.22
CA GLU A 322 -30.46 -5.14 13.90
C GLU A 322 -29.26 -4.88 12.97
N ASN A 323 -29.22 -5.55 11.82
CA ASN A 323 -28.10 -5.50 10.87
C ASN A 323 -28.45 -4.85 9.53
N LYS A 324 -29.62 -4.19 9.44
CA LYS A 324 -30.02 -3.42 8.24
C LYS A 324 -29.01 -2.31 7.96
N GLY A 325 -28.68 -2.08 6.69
CA GLY A 325 -27.79 -1.00 6.26
C GLY A 325 -26.32 -1.18 6.64
N LYS A 326 -25.98 -2.21 7.43
CA LYS A 326 -24.60 -2.46 7.84
C LYS A 326 -23.80 -3.01 6.67
N HIS A 327 -22.63 -2.42 6.47
CA HIS A 327 -21.67 -2.82 5.46
C HIS A 327 -20.32 -3.10 6.11
N LYS A 328 -19.55 -3.99 5.49
CA LYS A 328 -18.25 -4.41 6.01
C LYS A 328 -17.31 -3.21 6.11
N VAL A 329 -16.65 -3.07 7.25
CA VAL A 329 -15.57 -2.09 7.43
C VAL A 329 -14.47 -2.39 6.42
N SER A 330 -14.21 -1.47 5.50
CA SER A 330 -13.20 -1.65 4.46
C SER A 330 -11.80 -1.33 4.95
N THR A 331 -10.79 -2.00 4.41
CA THR A 331 -9.39 -1.59 4.58
C THR A 331 -9.18 -0.13 4.15
N LEU A 332 -8.36 0.61 4.89
CA LEU A 332 -7.88 1.94 4.49
C LEU A 332 -6.53 1.91 3.77
N ARG A 333 -5.92 0.73 3.57
CA ARG A 333 -4.73 0.62 2.72
C ARG A 333 -5.09 0.99 1.29
N ASN A 334 -4.23 1.79 0.66
CA ASN A 334 -4.46 2.34 -0.68
C ASN A 334 -5.75 3.14 -0.85
N VAL A 335 -6.34 3.63 0.25
CA VAL A 335 -7.56 4.45 0.20
C VAL A 335 -7.37 5.69 -0.68
N ASP A 336 -6.15 6.24 -0.73
CA ASP A 336 -5.76 7.34 -1.62
C ASP A 336 -4.86 6.97 -2.80
N MET A 337 -4.67 5.68 -3.12
CA MET A 337 -3.83 5.31 -4.26
C MET A 337 -4.45 5.80 -5.58
N ARG A 338 -3.72 6.66 -6.30
CA ARG A 338 -4.14 7.32 -7.55
C ARG A 338 -2.98 7.34 -8.55
N PRO A 339 -3.26 7.33 -9.87
CA PRO A 339 -2.23 7.52 -10.89
C PRO A 339 -1.65 8.94 -10.88
N ASP A 340 -2.48 9.94 -10.55
CA ASP A 340 -2.12 11.36 -10.47
C ASP A 340 -3.11 12.14 -9.57
N ASN A 341 -2.76 13.38 -9.21
CA ASN A 341 -3.57 14.24 -8.33
C ASN A 341 -4.92 14.67 -8.93
N GLY A 342 -5.10 14.60 -10.25
CA GLY A 342 -6.35 14.92 -10.93
C GLY A 342 -7.34 13.75 -10.97
N PHE A 343 -6.92 12.55 -10.58
CA PHE A 343 -7.79 11.37 -10.55
C PHE A 343 -8.83 11.45 -9.42
N THR A 344 -10.10 11.27 -9.78
CA THR A 344 -11.22 11.19 -8.84
C THR A 344 -11.44 9.75 -8.38
N LYS A 345 -11.39 9.53 -7.06
CA LYS A 345 -11.82 8.29 -6.40
C LYS A 345 -13.25 8.45 -5.88
N ALA A 346 -13.90 7.33 -5.55
CA ALA A 346 -15.19 7.32 -4.89
C ALA A 346 -15.13 6.50 -3.59
N TYR A 347 -15.89 6.88 -2.57
CA TYR A 347 -15.82 6.29 -1.22
C TYR A 347 -17.19 5.88 -0.69
N GLY A 348 -17.20 4.93 0.25
CA GLY A 348 -18.40 4.22 0.70
C GLY A 348 -18.80 3.06 -0.23
N HIS A 349 -19.77 2.26 0.21
CA HIS A 349 -20.21 1.06 -0.52
C HIS A 349 -20.89 1.39 -1.87
N ASN A 350 -21.52 2.56 -1.97
CA ASN A 350 -22.23 3.06 -3.15
C ASN A 350 -21.48 4.21 -3.87
N GLY A 351 -20.27 4.55 -3.39
CA GLY A 351 -19.43 5.60 -3.97
C GLY A 351 -20.03 7.00 -3.92
N TYR A 352 -20.88 7.31 -2.93
CA TYR A 352 -21.49 8.64 -2.75
C TYR A 352 -20.45 9.76 -2.71
N PHE A 353 -19.40 9.61 -1.89
CA PHE A 353 -18.37 10.64 -1.70
C PHE A 353 -17.28 10.57 -2.78
N LYS A 354 -16.75 11.72 -3.19
CA LYS A 354 -15.79 11.88 -4.31
C LYS A 354 -14.38 12.27 -3.87
N SER A 355 -14.17 12.50 -2.58
CA SER A 355 -12.85 12.74 -2.01
C SER A 355 -12.73 12.15 -0.61
N LEU A 356 -11.49 11.93 -0.17
CA LEU A 356 -11.20 11.53 1.21
C LEU A 356 -11.69 12.59 2.19
N GLU A 357 -11.48 13.86 1.85
CA GLU A 357 -11.91 15.00 2.64
C GLU A 357 -13.43 14.98 2.84
N GLU A 358 -14.22 14.66 1.81
CA GLU A 358 -15.68 14.63 1.90
C GLU A 358 -16.19 13.49 2.80
N ILE A 359 -15.65 12.28 2.67
CA ILE A 359 -16.04 11.18 3.55
C ILE A 359 -15.56 11.42 4.99
N THR A 360 -14.35 11.93 5.21
CA THR A 360 -13.85 12.30 6.56
C THR A 360 -14.74 13.35 7.21
N HIS A 361 -15.14 14.38 6.46
CA HIS A 361 -16.06 15.40 6.94
C HIS A 361 -17.44 14.82 7.28
N PHE A 362 -17.92 13.84 6.50
CA PHE A 362 -19.16 13.13 6.82
C PHE A 362 -19.07 12.37 8.15
N TYR A 363 -17.98 11.63 8.41
CA TYR A 363 -17.77 10.99 9.71
C TYR A 363 -17.80 12.00 10.86
N ASN A 364 -17.22 13.19 10.66
CA ASN A 364 -17.19 14.23 11.68
C ASN A 364 -18.55 14.87 11.94
N THR A 365 -19.35 15.09 10.90
CA THR A 365 -20.47 16.06 10.95
C THR A 365 -21.85 15.50 10.60
N ARG A 366 -21.98 14.20 10.29
CA ARG A 366 -23.26 13.56 9.88
C ARG A 366 -24.48 14.02 10.69
N ASP A 367 -24.33 14.14 12.01
CA ASP A 367 -25.44 14.36 12.95
C ASP A 367 -25.62 15.84 13.32
N VAL A 368 -24.68 16.71 12.96
CA VAL A 368 -24.68 18.15 13.31
C VAL A 368 -24.82 19.07 12.10
N GLU A 369 -24.52 18.57 10.90
CA GLU A 369 -24.62 19.30 9.64
C GLU A 369 -25.75 18.77 8.73
N PRO A 370 -26.26 19.59 7.78
CA PRO A 370 -27.36 19.18 6.92
C PRO A 370 -26.90 18.23 5.80
N TRP A 371 -26.79 16.94 6.12
CA TRP A 371 -26.59 15.87 5.14
C TRP A 371 -27.92 15.33 4.58
N PRO A 372 -27.94 14.77 3.36
CA PRO A 372 -29.10 14.04 2.87
C PRO A 372 -29.46 12.85 3.77
N ALA A 373 -30.72 12.43 3.71
CA ALA A 373 -31.18 11.34 4.56
C ALA A 373 -30.41 10.04 4.27
N PRO A 374 -30.06 9.27 5.31
CA PRO A 374 -29.44 7.95 5.18
C PRO A 374 -30.35 7.00 4.40
N GLU A 375 -29.78 6.07 3.65
CA GLU A 375 -30.54 5.05 2.92
C GLU A 375 -31.30 4.12 3.88
N VAL A 376 -30.66 3.76 5.00
CA VAL A 376 -31.23 2.94 6.07
C VAL A 376 -31.06 3.67 7.41
N PRO A 377 -32.09 4.40 7.90
CA PRO A 377 -32.00 5.17 9.13
C PRO A 377 -32.09 4.34 10.43
N GLU A 378 -32.58 3.10 10.37
CA GLU A 378 -33.03 2.37 11.57
C GLU A 378 -31.92 1.90 12.51
N THR A 379 -30.70 1.77 12.01
CA THR A 379 -29.59 1.04 12.65
C THR A 379 -28.27 1.81 12.57
N ILE A 380 -28.31 3.11 12.27
CA ILE A 380 -27.11 3.96 12.18
C ILE A 380 -26.34 3.90 13.51
N ASN A 381 -25.01 3.82 13.43
CA ASN A 381 -24.15 4.02 14.59
C ASN A 381 -24.09 5.52 14.94
N ASP A 382 -24.88 5.91 15.95
CA ASP A 382 -24.92 7.23 16.57
C ASP A 382 -24.15 7.30 17.91
N SER A 383 -23.51 6.18 18.30
CA SER A 383 -22.78 6.08 19.56
C SER A 383 -21.32 6.52 19.46
N GLU A 384 -20.68 6.32 18.31
CA GLU A 384 -19.23 6.45 18.15
C GLU A 384 -18.83 7.44 17.04
N LEU A 385 -19.77 7.86 16.19
CA LEU A 385 -19.52 8.62 14.96
C LEU A 385 -20.60 9.69 14.75
N GLY A 386 -20.33 10.67 13.89
CA GLY A 386 -21.33 11.61 13.35
C GLY A 386 -21.36 13.00 13.98
N ASP A 387 -20.78 13.16 15.17
CA ASP A 387 -20.47 14.44 15.82
C ASP A 387 -19.12 14.33 16.54
N LEU A 388 -18.05 14.22 15.77
CA LEU A 388 -16.69 13.99 16.32
C LEU A 388 -16.05 15.28 16.86
N GLY A 389 -16.65 16.45 16.59
CA GLY A 389 -16.15 17.74 17.05
C GLY A 389 -14.79 18.14 16.47
N LEU A 390 -14.37 17.52 15.36
CA LEU A 390 -13.10 17.82 14.69
C LEU A 390 -13.17 19.18 14.02
N THR A 391 -12.07 19.92 14.08
CA THR A 391 -11.88 21.12 13.26
C THR A 391 -11.49 20.73 11.82
N LEU A 392 -11.58 21.67 10.87
CA LEU A 392 -11.12 21.44 9.49
C LEU A 392 -9.63 21.12 9.41
N GLU A 393 -8.82 21.66 10.33
CA GLU A 393 -7.38 21.39 10.39
C GLU A 393 -7.11 19.94 10.85
N GLU A 394 -7.91 19.46 11.81
CA GLU A 394 -7.85 18.08 12.32
C GLU A 394 -8.37 17.07 11.30
N GLU A 395 -9.44 17.39 10.57
CA GLU A 395 -9.89 16.59 9.42
C GLU A 395 -8.78 16.49 8.36
N ALA A 396 -8.11 17.60 8.05
CA ALA A 396 -7.01 17.61 7.10
C ALA A 396 -5.81 16.79 7.60
N ALA A 397 -5.54 16.79 8.91
CA ALA A 397 -4.51 15.96 9.53
C ALA A 397 -4.83 14.45 9.39
N ILE A 398 -6.06 14.03 9.68
CA ILE A 398 -6.52 12.64 9.48
C ILE A 398 -6.40 12.24 8.01
N VAL A 399 -6.80 13.11 7.08
CA VAL A 399 -6.65 12.86 5.63
C VAL A 399 -5.17 12.73 5.26
N ALA A 400 -4.29 13.59 5.79
CA ALA A 400 -2.85 13.49 5.56
C ALA A 400 -2.30 12.14 6.05
N PHE A 401 -2.71 11.71 7.25
CA PHE A 401 -2.37 10.38 7.78
C PHE A 401 -2.86 9.26 6.86
N MET A 402 -4.13 9.27 6.42
CA MET A 402 -4.66 8.21 5.54
C MET A 402 -3.92 8.12 4.20
N LYS A 403 -3.41 9.25 3.68
CA LYS A 403 -2.57 9.26 2.47
C LYS A 403 -1.25 8.49 2.66
N THR A 404 -0.72 8.42 3.89
CA THR A 404 0.47 7.64 4.24
C THR A 404 0.27 6.12 4.11
N LEU A 405 -0.99 5.65 4.01
CA LEU A 405 -1.36 4.23 3.85
C LEU A 405 -1.33 3.75 2.39
N THR A 406 -0.82 4.59 1.47
CA THR A 406 -0.66 4.27 0.05
C THR A 406 0.66 3.53 -0.19
N ASP A 407 0.58 2.35 -0.81
CA ASP A 407 1.73 1.53 -1.17
C ASP A 407 2.63 2.14 -2.24
N GLY A 408 3.85 1.64 -2.31
CA GLY A 408 4.88 2.15 -3.22
C GLY A 408 5.46 3.47 -2.74
N TYR A 409 5.57 3.65 -1.41
CA TYR A 409 6.30 4.76 -0.82
C TYR A 409 7.77 4.69 -1.26
N GLN A 410 8.26 5.83 -1.71
CA GLN A 410 9.63 6.03 -2.12
C GLN A 410 10.07 7.42 -1.67
N TYR A 411 11.33 7.56 -1.34
CA TYR A 411 11.94 8.87 -1.13
C TYR A 411 12.05 9.61 -2.46
N LEU A 412 11.86 10.94 -2.45
CA LEU A 412 12.34 11.78 -3.56
C LEU A 412 13.85 11.56 -3.73
N LEU A 413 14.60 11.67 -2.63
CA LEU A 413 16.05 11.47 -2.59
C LEU A 413 16.42 10.53 -1.43
N LEU A 414 17.01 9.39 -1.74
CA LEU A 414 17.61 8.45 -0.78
C LEU A 414 19.11 8.34 -1.06
N ALA A 415 19.95 8.65 -0.07
CA ALA A 415 21.39 8.50 -0.19
C ALA A 415 22.00 7.58 0.87
N ASP A 416 23.03 6.84 0.48
CA ASP A 416 23.85 6.08 1.44
C ASP A 416 24.78 7.02 2.23
N GLU A 417 25.56 7.85 1.54
CA GLU A 417 26.52 8.75 2.19
C GLU A 417 25.99 10.18 2.32
N SER A 418 25.56 10.80 1.22
CA SER A 418 25.14 12.20 1.32
C SER A 418 24.20 12.71 0.26
N VAL A 419 23.27 13.58 0.68
CA VAL A 419 22.57 14.53 -0.20
C VAL A 419 23.10 15.94 0.05
N ARG A 420 23.53 16.65 -0.99
CA ARG A 420 23.99 18.03 -0.89
C ARG A 420 23.35 18.92 -1.92
N PHE A 421 22.79 20.04 -1.47
CA PHE A 421 22.34 21.12 -2.32
C PHE A 421 23.36 22.25 -2.25
N GLN A 422 23.91 22.66 -3.40
CA GLN A 422 24.69 23.89 -3.50
C GLN A 422 23.76 25.11 -3.54
N SER A 423 22.59 24.97 -4.16
CA SER A 423 21.47 25.91 -4.10
C SER A 423 20.16 25.12 -4.19
N LEU A 424 19.20 25.40 -3.32
CA LEU A 424 17.85 24.86 -3.42
C LEU A 424 17.00 25.87 -4.19
N LEU A 425 16.22 25.40 -5.17
CA LEU A 425 15.16 26.20 -5.77
C LEU A 425 13.81 25.72 -5.22
N THR A 426 13.41 24.53 -5.63
CA THR A 426 12.19 23.90 -5.11
C THR A 426 12.30 22.38 -5.17
N ALA A 427 11.87 21.70 -4.10
CA ALA A 427 11.80 20.25 -4.06
C ALA A 427 10.55 19.77 -3.31
N TYR A 428 9.88 18.74 -3.82
CA TYR A 428 8.69 18.14 -3.22
C TYR A 428 8.86 16.63 -3.04
N GLY A 429 8.81 16.17 -1.79
CA GLY A 429 8.89 14.77 -1.38
C GLY A 429 9.96 14.53 -0.31
N ASP A 430 9.93 13.35 0.31
CA ASP A 430 10.78 13.05 1.46
C ASP A 430 12.23 12.76 1.04
N MET A 431 13.17 13.14 1.91
CA MET A 431 14.61 12.94 1.73
C MET A 431 15.21 12.14 2.89
N HIS A 432 16.04 11.14 2.58
CA HIS A 432 16.78 10.36 3.56
C HIS A 432 18.26 10.22 3.21
N SER A 433 19.13 10.21 4.23
CA SER A 433 20.55 9.87 4.09
C SER A 433 21.05 8.99 5.23
N ASN A 434 21.76 7.91 4.94
CA ASN A 434 22.38 7.06 5.98
C ASN A 434 23.65 7.70 6.60
N ASP A 435 24.07 8.88 6.15
CA ASP A 435 25.08 9.68 6.84
C ASP A 435 24.69 11.16 6.84
N MET A 436 24.74 11.88 5.72
CA MET A 436 24.69 13.34 5.80
C MET A 436 23.72 14.03 4.84
N ILE A 437 23.12 15.12 5.30
CA ILE A 437 22.36 16.07 4.47
C ILE A 437 22.90 17.49 4.69
N GLU A 438 23.24 18.20 3.61
CA GLU A 438 23.68 19.60 3.68
C GLU A 438 22.97 20.44 2.60
N LEU A 439 22.17 21.42 3.04
CA LEU A 439 21.63 22.47 2.19
C LEU A 439 22.48 23.71 2.35
N LYS A 440 23.30 24.01 1.34
CA LYS A 440 24.25 25.12 1.39
C LYS A 440 23.61 26.45 1.01
N LYS A 441 24.43 27.50 1.15
CA LYS A 441 24.13 28.87 0.79
C LYS A 441 23.92 28.99 -0.73
N GLY A 442 22.68 29.27 -1.12
CA GLY A 442 22.26 29.57 -2.49
C GLY A 442 21.21 30.69 -2.52
N GLU A 443 20.48 30.81 -3.63
CA GLU A 443 19.24 31.59 -3.64
C GLU A 443 18.20 30.96 -2.70
N PRO A 444 17.25 31.74 -2.15
CA PRO A 444 16.21 31.20 -1.30
C PRO A 444 15.43 30.11 -2.03
N GLY A 445 15.21 28.99 -1.36
CA GLY A 445 14.46 27.86 -1.91
C GLY A 445 13.59 27.21 -0.86
N ASP A 446 12.54 26.55 -1.33
CA ASP A 446 11.57 25.86 -0.50
C ASP A 446 11.67 24.34 -0.71
N PHE A 447 11.79 23.60 0.39
CA PHE A 447 11.71 22.14 0.41
C PHE A 447 10.39 21.74 1.07
N TYR A 448 9.58 20.92 0.40
CA TYR A 448 8.32 20.43 0.92
C TYR A 448 8.42 18.92 1.14
N GLY A 449 8.45 18.48 2.40
CA GLY A 449 8.65 17.08 2.78
C GLY A 449 9.58 16.93 3.98
N ASN A 450 9.71 15.71 4.47
CA ASN A 450 10.57 15.38 5.61
C ASN A 450 12.02 15.17 5.19
N ILE A 451 12.95 15.58 6.05
CA ILE A 451 14.38 15.34 5.88
C ILE A 451 14.86 14.50 7.07
N THR A 452 15.36 13.31 6.77
CA THR A 452 15.88 12.36 7.78
C THR A 452 17.34 12.03 7.49
N ALA A 453 18.22 12.08 8.49
CA ALA A 453 19.60 11.60 8.35
C ALA A 453 20.08 10.83 9.58
N LEU A 454 20.85 9.75 9.38
CA LEU A 454 21.49 9.06 10.51
C LEU A 454 22.68 9.82 11.10
N GLY A 455 23.43 10.53 10.26
CA GLY A 455 24.43 11.49 10.69
C GLY A 455 23.84 12.90 10.68
N LYS A 456 24.62 13.88 10.24
CA LYS A 456 24.30 15.30 10.42
C LYS A 456 23.32 15.87 9.38
N VAL A 457 22.50 16.83 9.80
CA VAL A 457 21.72 17.71 8.93
C VAL A 457 22.18 19.16 9.13
N ASP A 458 22.70 19.80 8.08
CA ASP A 458 23.12 21.21 8.10
C ASP A 458 22.26 22.01 7.09
N ILE A 459 21.39 22.93 7.54
CA ILE A 459 20.55 23.79 6.69
C ILE A 459 21.04 25.25 6.81
N ARG A 460 21.50 25.83 5.70
CA ARG A 460 22.05 27.19 5.68
C ARG A 460 21.07 28.25 5.18
N GLU A 461 21.31 29.51 5.56
CA GLU A 461 20.71 30.79 5.10
C GLU A 461 19.60 30.69 4.03
N ARG A 462 18.44 31.30 4.31
CA ARG A 462 17.31 31.54 3.40
C ARG A 462 16.64 30.30 2.78
N ASN A 463 16.98 29.10 3.22
CA ASN A 463 16.25 27.89 2.87
C ASN A 463 15.09 27.68 3.85
N THR A 464 13.91 27.37 3.31
CA THR A 464 12.73 27.01 4.10
C THR A 464 12.42 25.54 3.94
N ILE A 465 12.27 24.83 5.06
CA ILE A 465 11.81 23.45 5.09
C ILE A 465 10.36 23.42 5.58
N HIS A 466 9.46 23.05 4.69
CA HIS A 466 8.05 22.80 4.95
C HIS A 466 7.87 21.31 5.26
N GLY A 467 8.31 20.90 6.45
CA GLY A 467 8.31 19.51 6.90
C GLY A 467 9.23 19.31 8.10
N GLU A 468 9.43 18.05 8.47
CA GLU A 468 10.19 17.66 9.66
C GLU A 468 11.68 17.55 9.38
N LEU A 469 12.50 17.88 10.37
CA LEU A 469 13.93 17.57 10.37
C LEU A 469 14.25 16.56 11.46
N THR A 470 14.72 15.39 11.06
CA THR A 470 15.15 14.34 11.99
C THR A 470 16.61 13.97 11.77
N SER A 471 17.39 13.90 12.85
CA SER A 471 18.77 13.43 12.83
C SER A 471 19.10 12.53 14.01
N ALA A 472 19.81 11.43 13.76
CA ALA A 472 20.35 10.58 14.83
C ALA A 472 21.72 11.08 15.37
N ASP A 473 22.35 12.09 14.75
CA ASP A 473 23.58 12.75 15.27
C ASP A 473 23.32 14.21 15.69
N ARG A 474 23.00 15.09 14.73
CA ARG A 474 22.79 16.52 15.00
C ARG A 474 22.07 17.24 13.86
N ILE A 475 21.37 18.31 14.23
CA ILE A 475 20.80 19.29 13.31
C ILE A 475 21.44 20.66 13.55
N ARG A 476 21.80 21.39 12.49
CA ARG A 476 22.24 22.79 12.56
C ARG A 476 21.48 23.63 11.55
N LEU A 477 20.75 24.60 12.07
CA LEU A 477 20.17 25.69 11.29
C LEU A 477 21.10 26.90 11.38
N PHE A 478 21.50 27.46 10.24
CA PHE A 478 22.35 28.66 10.19
C PHE A 478 21.53 29.88 9.76
N ASP A 479 21.78 30.99 10.46
CA ASP A 479 21.25 32.33 10.13
C ASP A 479 19.70 32.37 10.09
N ASP A 480 19.10 32.66 8.93
CA ASP A 480 17.65 32.81 8.71
C ASP A 480 17.00 31.60 8.04
N ALA A 481 17.62 30.41 8.12
CA ALA A 481 16.98 29.17 7.71
C ALA A 481 15.73 28.90 8.57
N THR A 482 14.63 28.52 7.93
CA THR A 482 13.33 28.31 8.57
C THR A 482 12.86 26.87 8.41
N VAL A 483 12.26 26.32 9.46
CA VAL A 483 11.62 25.00 9.47
C VAL A 483 10.23 25.18 10.05
N THR A 484 9.20 24.70 9.37
CA THR A 484 7.82 24.81 9.85
C THR A 484 7.38 23.60 10.68
N GLY A 485 8.05 22.45 10.52
CA GLY A 485 7.82 21.23 11.29
C GLY A 485 8.69 21.11 12.54
N ILE A 486 8.61 19.95 13.21
CA ILE A 486 9.42 19.63 14.39
C ILE A 486 10.88 19.37 13.96
N VAL A 487 11.79 19.81 14.81
CA VAL A 487 13.23 19.59 14.69
C VAL A 487 13.65 18.67 15.81
N SER A 488 14.05 17.44 15.46
CA SER A 488 14.41 16.39 16.42
C SER A 488 15.86 15.95 16.23
N ASP A 489 16.73 16.34 17.16
CA ASP A 489 18.09 15.81 17.27
C ASP A 489 18.16 14.64 18.28
N TYR A 490 19.03 13.66 18.01
CA TYR A 490 19.19 12.46 18.84
C TYR A 490 17.96 11.55 18.91
N TYR A 491 17.24 11.41 17.80
CA TYR A 491 16.08 10.52 17.75
C TYR A 491 16.54 9.03 17.76
N GLU A 492 16.31 8.32 18.86
CA GLU A 492 16.88 6.99 19.14
C GLU A 492 16.40 5.86 18.20
N ASN A 493 15.40 6.11 17.34
CA ASN A 493 14.72 5.07 16.54
C ASN A 493 14.84 5.25 15.01
N VAL A 494 15.76 6.07 14.50
CA VAL A 494 16.00 6.15 13.05
C VAL A 494 16.92 5.00 12.63
N GLU A 495 16.46 4.15 11.73
CA GLU A 495 17.24 3.02 11.20
C GLU A 495 17.88 3.33 9.85
N GLU A 496 18.91 2.55 9.51
CA GLU A 496 19.57 2.59 8.21
C GLU A 496 18.61 2.09 7.13
N VAL A 497 18.43 2.88 6.07
CA VAL A 497 17.62 2.49 4.92
C VAL A 497 18.54 1.81 3.90
N VAL A 498 18.38 0.50 3.73
CA VAL A 498 19.21 -0.27 2.80
C VAL A 498 18.88 0.12 1.36
N LEU A 499 19.89 0.59 0.62
CA LEU A 499 19.72 0.88 -0.81
C LEU A 499 19.52 -0.42 -1.61
N PRO A 500 18.76 -0.40 -2.72
CA PRO A 500 18.56 -1.57 -3.56
C PRO A 500 19.89 -2.11 -4.12
N ASP A 501 20.14 -3.41 -3.92
CA ASP A 501 21.26 -4.10 -4.55
C ASP A 501 20.94 -4.40 -6.02
N LEU A 502 21.81 -3.94 -6.93
CA LEU A 502 21.62 -4.15 -8.36
C LEU A 502 22.33 -5.43 -8.79
N ALA A 503 21.56 -6.39 -9.31
CA ALA A 503 22.11 -7.62 -9.84
C ALA A 503 23.08 -7.35 -11.01
N PRO A 504 24.23 -8.04 -11.07
CA PRO A 504 25.13 -7.93 -12.22
C PRO A 504 24.42 -8.36 -13.50
N PHE A 505 24.64 -7.62 -14.58
CA PHE A 505 24.06 -7.92 -15.89
C PHE A 505 25.12 -7.82 -17.00
N SER A 506 24.85 -8.47 -18.13
CA SER A 506 25.66 -8.34 -19.34
C SER A 506 24.99 -7.39 -20.32
N PHE A 507 25.81 -6.65 -21.07
CA PHE A 507 25.36 -5.79 -22.16
C PHE A 507 25.91 -6.28 -23.51
N GLY A 508 25.30 -5.82 -24.60
CA GLY A 508 25.58 -6.30 -25.94
C GLY A 508 26.83 -5.67 -26.57
N SER A 509 27.12 -6.04 -27.82
CA SER A 509 28.22 -5.43 -28.61
C SER A 509 27.74 -4.38 -29.63
N ILE A 510 26.42 -4.22 -29.75
CA ILE A 510 25.76 -3.37 -30.77
C ILE A 510 25.80 -1.91 -30.31
N ASN A 511 26.24 -1.01 -31.20
CA ASN A 511 26.13 0.43 -30.97
C ASN A 511 24.91 0.98 -31.71
N ILE A 512 24.07 1.72 -31.00
CA ILE A 512 22.91 2.43 -31.54
C ILE A 512 23.25 3.92 -31.59
N SER A 513 22.92 4.55 -32.72
CA SER A 513 23.05 5.99 -32.91
C SER A 513 21.83 6.49 -33.67
N VAL A 514 21.00 7.29 -33.01
CA VAL A 514 19.85 7.94 -33.63
C VAL A 514 20.33 9.30 -34.14
N SER A 515 20.42 9.46 -35.46
CA SER A 515 20.95 10.69 -36.06
C SER A 515 20.05 11.89 -35.74
N ALA A 516 20.60 13.10 -35.92
CA ALA A 516 19.83 14.30 -35.67
C ALA A 516 18.51 14.33 -36.45
N ASP A 517 17.43 14.78 -35.80
CA ASP A 517 16.06 14.82 -36.34
C ASP A 517 15.44 13.45 -36.72
N ASP A 518 16.13 12.32 -36.47
CA ASP A 518 15.61 10.99 -36.75
C ASP A 518 14.75 10.44 -35.59
N TYR A 519 13.98 9.41 -35.91
CA TYR A 519 13.21 8.62 -34.95
C TYR A 519 13.65 7.14 -35.01
N LEU A 520 13.82 6.50 -33.84
CA LEU A 520 14.08 5.08 -33.73
C LEU A 520 13.27 4.47 -32.59
N ALA A 521 12.46 3.44 -32.87
CA ALA A 521 11.95 2.55 -31.84
C ALA A 521 12.97 1.42 -31.60
N LEU A 522 13.48 1.32 -30.37
CA LEU A 522 14.48 0.33 -29.99
C LEU A 522 13.78 -0.78 -29.19
N PRO A 523 13.87 -2.05 -29.62
CA PRO A 523 13.28 -3.15 -28.85
C PRO A 523 14.08 -3.43 -27.57
N PRO A 524 13.46 -4.02 -26.54
CA PRO A 524 14.17 -4.53 -25.36
C PRO A 524 15.33 -5.45 -25.74
N GLY A 525 16.44 -5.37 -25.00
CA GLY A 525 17.62 -6.18 -25.27
C GLY A 525 18.94 -5.56 -24.82
N ASP A 526 20.03 -6.17 -25.29
CA ASP A 526 21.38 -5.86 -24.84
C ASP A 526 22.14 -5.00 -25.87
N TYR A 527 22.63 -3.85 -25.43
CA TYR A 527 23.30 -2.86 -26.28
C TYR A 527 24.62 -2.42 -25.66
N LYS A 528 25.60 -2.10 -26.50
CA LYS A 528 26.85 -1.52 -26.02
C LYS A 528 26.63 -0.04 -25.68
N THR A 529 26.54 0.80 -26.69
CA THR A 529 26.35 2.24 -26.51
C THR A 529 25.12 2.69 -27.26
N VAL A 530 24.26 3.47 -26.62
CA VAL A 530 23.10 4.12 -27.24
C VAL A 530 23.31 5.62 -27.18
N LYS A 531 23.32 6.27 -28.35
CA LYS A 531 23.45 7.73 -28.47
C LYS A 531 22.28 8.31 -29.23
N VAL A 532 21.66 9.33 -28.66
CA VAL A 532 20.55 10.07 -29.29
C VAL A 532 21.05 11.49 -29.56
N TYR A 533 21.16 11.84 -30.85
CA TYR A 533 21.72 13.12 -31.29
C TYR A 533 20.66 14.23 -31.37
N GLU A 534 21.05 15.40 -31.85
CA GLU A 534 20.26 16.63 -31.75
C GLU A 534 18.83 16.49 -32.28
N ARG A 535 17.81 16.83 -31.48
CA ARG A 535 16.37 16.73 -31.83
C ARG A 535 15.90 15.33 -32.26
N ALA A 536 16.69 14.30 -32.04
CA ALA A 536 16.33 12.93 -32.38
C ALA A 536 15.44 12.32 -31.29
N THR A 537 14.58 11.38 -31.67
CA THR A 537 13.70 10.65 -30.75
C THR A 537 14.05 9.17 -30.71
N LEU A 538 14.31 8.64 -29.51
CA LEU A 538 14.44 7.22 -29.24
C LEU A 538 13.19 6.77 -28.48
N LYS A 539 12.40 5.85 -29.04
CA LYS A 539 11.25 5.24 -28.36
C LYS A 539 11.64 3.91 -27.73
N LEU A 540 11.32 3.73 -26.45
CA LEU A 540 11.39 2.46 -25.73
C LEU A 540 9.98 1.98 -25.39
N GLU A 541 9.74 0.69 -25.58
CA GLU A 541 8.53 0.01 -25.13
C GLU A 541 8.81 -0.80 -23.86
N ALA A 542 7.76 -1.20 -23.14
CA ALA A 542 7.79 -2.07 -21.97
C ALA A 542 8.83 -3.21 -22.09
N GLY A 543 9.70 -3.36 -21.09
CA GLY A 543 10.75 -4.35 -21.09
C GLY A 543 12.07 -3.89 -20.50
N VAL A 544 13.09 -4.73 -20.64
CA VAL A 544 14.42 -4.53 -20.04
C VAL A 544 15.46 -4.23 -21.11
N TYR A 545 16.22 -3.15 -20.89
CA TYR A 545 17.30 -2.69 -21.75
C TYR A 545 18.62 -2.73 -20.97
N ASN A 546 19.58 -3.51 -21.43
CA ASN A 546 20.89 -3.63 -20.80
C ASN A 546 21.94 -2.90 -21.63
N ILE A 547 22.45 -1.78 -21.13
CA ILE A 547 23.27 -0.83 -21.89
C ILE A 547 24.60 -0.58 -21.15
N GLU A 548 25.73 -0.50 -21.86
CA GLU A 548 26.99 -0.04 -21.25
C GLU A 548 26.89 1.45 -20.92
N LYS A 549 26.47 2.26 -21.91
CA LYS A 549 26.39 3.73 -21.85
C LYS A 549 25.19 4.28 -22.62
N LEU A 550 24.42 5.16 -21.99
CA LEU A 550 23.31 5.89 -22.60
C LEU A 550 23.61 7.40 -22.60
N TYR A 551 23.56 8.00 -23.79
CA TYR A 551 23.79 9.43 -23.98
C TYR A 551 22.60 10.09 -24.68
N LEU A 552 21.96 11.04 -24.01
CA LEU A 552 20.93 11.91 -24.59
C LEU A 552 21.51 13.32 -24.75
N ASN A 553 21.52 13.81 -25.99
CA ASN A 553 22.16 15.07 -26.36
C ASN A 553 21.11 16.15 -26.67
N LYS A 554 21.58 17.28 -27.22
CA LYS A 554 20.84 18.52 -27.39
C LYS A 554 19.41 18.37 -27.93
N TYR A 555 18.39 18.78 -27.18
CA TYR A 555 16.97 18.67 -27.55
C TYR A 555 16.50 17.26 -27.96
N SER A 556 17.26 16.21 -27.64
CA SER A 556 16.84 14.84 -27.94
C SER A 556 15.73 14.38 -26.99
N THR A 557 14.94 13.42 -27.43
CA THR A 557 13.84 12.86 -26.64
C THR A 557 14.02 11.35 -26.48
N LEU A 558 13.97 10.87 -25.24
CA LEU A 558 13.71 9.48 -24.92
C LEU A 558 12.22 9.34 -24.59
N GLU A 559 11.46 8.75 -25.49
CA GLU A 559 10.03 8.50 -25.33
C GLU A 559 9.81 7.09 -24.78
N VAL A 560 9.05 6.97 -23.68
CA VAL A 560 8.76 5.69 -23.03
C VAL A 560 7.28 5.37 -23.12
N ASP A 561 6.99 4.18 -23.60
CA ASP A 561 5.63 3.63 -23.69
C ASP A 561 5.46 2.48 -22.70
N ALA A 562 4.82 2.78 -21.58
CA ALA A 562 4.61 1.85 -20.47
C ALA A 562 3.26 1.12 -20.53
N GLN A 563 2.53 1.18 -21.65
CA GLN A 563 1.20 0.58 -21.78
C GLN A 563 1.17 -0.91 -21.41
N LEU A 564 2.23 -1.64 -21.76
CA LEU A 564 2.36 -3.08 -21.53
C LEU A 564 3.19 -3.43 -20.29
N GLY A 565 3.51 -2.44 -19.45
CA GLY A 565 4.28 -2.58 -18.22
C GLY A 565 5.49 -1.66 -18.15
N ALA A 566 6.22 -1.76 -17.05
CA ALA A 566 7.36 -0.90 -16.76
C ALA A 566 8.53 -1.08 -17.76
N VAL A 567 9.30 -0.01 -17.92
CA VAL A 567 10.56 0.02 -18.67
C VAL A 567 11.73 0.13 -17.70
N THR A 568 12.65 -0.82 -17.81
CA THR A 568 13.87 -0.86 -17.00
C THR A 568 15.09 -0.70 -17.89
N VAL A 569 15.88 0.34 -17.64
CA VAL A 569 17.14 0.61 -18.36
C VAL A 569 18.30 0.38 -17.41
N ASN A 570 18.94 -0.78 -17.51
CA ASN A 570 20.15 -1.13 -16.77
C ASN A 570 21.37 -0.54 -17.50
N ILE A 571 22.15 0.28 -16.80
CA ILE A 571 23.31 1.01 -17.32
C ILE A 571 24.57 0.58 -16.55
N TYR A 572 25.58 0.11 -17.26
CA TYR A 572 26.77 -0.45 -16.61
C TYR A 572 27.75 0.64 -16.16
N GLU A 573 27.95 1.70 -16.96
CA GLU A 573 28.80 2.83 -16.58
C GLU A 573 27.98 4.04 -16.09
N ASN A 574 27.55 4.93 -16.99
CA ASN A 574 26.94 6.20 -16.60
C ASN A 574 25.77 6.59 -17.51
N LEU A 575 24.83 7.34 -16.92
CA LEU A 575 23.77 8.06 -17.61
C LEU A 575 24.21 9.53 -17.81
N ASP A 576 24.11 10.04 -19.04
CA ASP A 576 24.46 11.43 -19.38
C ASP A 576 23.31 12.04 -20.19
N VAL A 577 22.61 13.00 -19.59
CA VAL A 577 21.44 13.70 -20.17
C VAL A 577 21.72 15.19 -20.13
N VAL A 578 21.83 15.82 -21.29
CA VAL A 578 22.38 17.18 -21.41
C VAL A 578 21.68 18.04 -22.46
N HIS A 579 21.80 19.36 -22.31
CA HIS A 579 21.43 20.39 -23.29
C HIS A 579 19.95 20.31 -23.71
N ASP A 580 19.03 20.44 -22.76
CA ASP A 580 17.57 20.41 -22.98
C ASP A 580 17.06 19.06 -23.51
N ALA A 581 17.81 17.97 -23.28
CA ALA A 581 17.33 16.61 -23.56
C ALA A 581 16.17 16.24 -22.62
N GLN A 582 15.21 15.48 -23.13
CA GLN A 582 13.97 15.15 -22.42
C GLN A 582 13.76 13.64 -22.33
N VAL A 583 13.35 13.16 -21.17
CA VAL A 583 12.80 11.82 -20.97
C VAL A 583 11.32 11.98 -20.63
N VAL A 584 10.45 11.43 -21.48
CA VAL A 584 8.98 11.58 -21.38
C VAL A 584 8.31 10.21 -21.37
N ILE A 585 7.15 10.13 -20.72
CA ILE A 585 6.38 8.88 -20.58
C ILE A 585 4.97 9.13 -21.14
N GLY A 586 4.54 8.32 -22.09
CA GLY A 586 3.24 8.46 -22.76
C GLY A 586 2.10 7.77 -22.01
N ASN A 587 2.13 6.44 -21.95
CA ASN A 587 1.08 5.60 -21.36
C ASN A 587 1.48 5.09 -19.96
N GLY A 588 1.84 6.00 -19.07
CA GLY A 588 2.28 5.67 -17.72
C GLY A 588 2.68 6.90 -16.91
N THR A 589 3.30 6.66 -15.77
CA THR A 589 3.77 7.66 -14.82
C THR A 589 5.28 7.53 -14.62
N SER A 590 5.91 8.45 -13.89
CA SER A 590 7.34 8.34 -13.54
C SER A 590 7.68 7.08 -12.73
N ARG A 591 6.70 6.35 -12.16
CA ARG A 591 6.92 5.05 -11.52
C ARG A 591 7.29 3.95 -12.52
N ASP A 592 6.89 4.11 -13.78
CA ASP A 592 7.00 3.07 -14.80
C ASP A 592 8.33 3.06 -15.56
N LEU A 593 9.24 3.98 -15.24
CA LEU A 593 10.59 4.02 -15.83
C LEU A 593 11.65 4.00 -14.73
N THR A 594 12.58 3.05 -14.82
CA THR A 594 13.73 2.98 -13.89
C THR A 594 15.06 2.87 -14.63
N PHE A 595 16.00 3.76 -14.30
CA PHE A 595 17.40 3.70 -14.69
C PHE A 595 18.23 3.08 -13.57
N ASN A 596 18.71 1.85 -13.77
CA ASN A 596 19.58 1.16 -12.82
C ASN A 596 21.05 1.36 -13.22
N ILE A 597 21.83 2.10 -12.45
CA ILE A 597 23.24 2.36 -12.71
C ILE A 597 24.09 1.43 -11.83
N TYR A 598 24.60 0.36 -12.43
CA TYR A 598 25.35 -0.69 -11.71
C TYR A 598 26.78 -0.26 -11.36
N GLY A 599 27.44 0.46 -12.27
CA GLY A 599 28.81 0.92 -12.07
C GLY A 599 28.97 1.99 -10.99
N SER A 600 30.21 2.34 -10.71
CA SER A 600 30.57 3.45 -9.81
C SER A 600 30.84 4.76 -10.55
N ALA A 601 30.55 4.81 -11.85
CA ALA A 601 30.76 6.01 -12.64
C ALA A 601 29.66 7.03 -12.35
N ASP A 602 30.08 8.26 -12.12
CA ASP A 602 29.19 9.38 -11.83
C ASP A 602 28.23 9.63 -13.00
N SER A 603 26.95 9.78 -12.70
CA SER A 603 25.92 10.12 -13.68
C SER A 603 25.58 11.60 -13.61
N LYS A 604 25.46 12.24 -14.78
CA LYS A 604 25.35 13.70 -14.91
C LYS A 604 24.11 14.04 -15.70
N ILE A 605 23.25 14.82 -15.08
CA ILE A 605 22.03 15.34 -15.67
C ILE A 605 22.13 16.85 -15.54
N ARG A 606 22.17 17.55 -16.67
CA ARG A 606 22.50 18.97 -16.65
C ARG A 606 22.04 19.75 -17.87
N ASP A 607 22.24 21.07 -17.82
CA ASP A 607 22.06 21.99 -18.94
C ASP A 607 20.62 21.93 -19.50
N GLY A 608 19.59 22.16 -18.68
CA GLY A 608 18.19 22.20 -19.13
C GLY A 608 17.49 20.82 -19.21
N ALA A 609 18.14 19.75 -18.79
CA ALA A 609 17.62 18.39 -18.94
C ALA A 609 16.30 18.18 -18.17
N THR A 610 15.37 17.44 -18.77
CA THR A 610 14.09 17.05 -18.17
C THR A 610 14.02 15.54 -18.05
N ILE A 611 13.77 15.00 -16.84
CA ILE A 611 13.63 13.56 -16.63
C ILE A 611 12.36 13.23 -15.86
N LEU A 612 11.53 12.38 -16.45
CA LEU A 612 10.46 11.66 -15.76
C LEU A 612 10.90 10.20 -15.60
N GLY A 613 11.07 9.74 -14.35
CA GLY A 613 11.52 8.37 -14.06
C GLY A 613 12.37 8.26 -12.79
N ASN A 614 12.79 7.03 -12.49
CA ASN A 614 13.58 6.70 -11.31
C ASN A 614 15.05 6.48 -11.63
N ILE A 615 15.93 6.82 -10.70
CA ILE A 615 17.37 6.54 -10.79
C ILE A 615 17.78 5.73 -9.58
N VAL A 616 18.35 4.54 -9.79
CA VAL A 616 18.90 3.68 -8.76
C VAL A 616 20.38 3.47 -9.04
N ALA A 617 21.24 4.05 -8.21
CA ALA A 617 22.68 4.16 -8.40
C ALA A 617 23.45 3.91 -7.08
N PRO A 618 23.29 2.74 -6.44
CA PRO A 618 23.75 2.48 -5.07
C PRO A 618 25.27 2.63 -4.89
N ASN A 619 26.05 2.58 -5.99
CA ASN A 619 27.51 2.67 -5.97
C ASN A 619 28.07 3.96 -6.59
N ALA A 620 27.21 4.87 -7.06
CA ALA A 620 27.63 6.04 -7.84
C ALA A 620 27.07 7.35 -7.29
N THR A 621 27.69 8.46 -7.71
CA THR A 621 27.18 9.81 -7.45
C THR A 621 26.25 10.23 -8.58
N VAL A 622 25.09 10.80 -8.24
CA VAL A 622 24.19 11.45 -9.19
C VAL A 622 24.32 12.96 -9.07
N TYR A 623 24.60 13.63 -10.18
CA TYR A 623 24.70 15.10 -10.26
C TYR A 623 23.52 15.66 -11.04
N LEU A 624 22.84 16.64 -10.46
CA LEU A 624 21.79 17.45 -11.08
C LEU A 624 22.27 18.90 -11.14
N GLN A 625 22.40 19.49 -12.33
CA GLN A 625 23.05 20.80 -12.48
C GLN A 625 22.41 21.66 -13.58
N ASP A 626 22.33 22.97 -13.39
CA ASP A 626 22.05 23.93 -14.47
C ASP A 626 20.66 23.71 -15.14
N ASP A 627 19.61 24.21 -14.51
CA ASP A 627 18.23 24.27 -15.06
C ASP A 627 17.56 22.89 -15.28
N VAL A 628 17.79 21.93 -14.39
CA VAL A 628 17.21 20.57 -14.50
C VAL A 628 15.81 20.50 -13.91
N TYR A 629 14.90 19.85 -14.63
CA TYR A 629 13.62 19.39 -14.09
C TYR A 629 13.64 17.87 -13.91
N PHE A 630 13.37 17.39 -12.69
CA PHE A 630 13.32 15.97 -12.39
C PHE A 630 12.00 15.61 -11.68
N LYS A 631 11.30 14.60 -12.20
CA LYS A 631 10.12 14.00 -11.57
C LYS A 631 10.29 12.49 -11.39
N GLY A 632 10.41 12.06 -10.13
CA GLY A 632 10.53 10.65 -9.75
C GLY A 632 11.31 10.47 -8.45
N SER A 633 12.05 9.37 -8.33
CA SER A 633 12.86 9.05 -7.15
C SER A 633 14.32 8.81 -7.51
N ILE A 634 15.25 9.31 -6.68
CA ILE A 634 16.70 9.06 -6.82
C ILE A 634 17.20 8.33 -5.59
N CYS A 635 17.73 7.13 -5.79
CA CYS A 635 18.44 6.36 -4.79
C CYS A 635 19.90 6.24 -5.22
N ALA A 636 20.86 6.79 -4.47
CA ALA A 636 22.26 6.79 -4.90
C ALA A 636 23.25 6.72 -3.75
N LYS A 637 24.52 6.41 -4.04
CA LYS A 637 25.58 6.53 -3.03
C LYS A 637 25.68 7.96 -2.50
N ARG A 638 25.68 8.94 -3.42
CA ARG A 638 25.68 10.37 -3.14
C ARG A 638 24.82 11.10 -4.17
N ILE A 639 24.18 12.18 -3.75
CA ILE A 639 23.37 13.05 -4.59
C ILE A 639 23.87 14.48 -4.43
N GLU A 640 24.24 15.13 -5.53
CA GLU A 640 24.75 16.51 -5.55
C GLU A 640 23.88 17.36 -6.47
N VAL A 641 23.15 18.31 -5.89
CA VAL A 641 22.21 19.21 -6.57
C VAL A 641 22.81 20.61 -6.64
N TYR A 642 22.85 21.21 -7.83
CA TYR A 642 23.42 22.54 -8.09
C TYR A 642 22.31 23.55 -8.41
N GLU A 643 22.65 24.64 -9.07
CA GLU A 643 21.77 25.78 -9.28
C GLU A 643 20.59 25.46 -10.22
N ASN A 644 19.44 26.06 -9.93
CA ASN A 644 18.19 25.98 -10.71
C ASN A 644 17.66 24.58 -10.99
N VAL A 645 17.73 23.66 -10.01
CA VAL A 645 17.13 22.33 -10.14
C VAL A 645 15.76 22.30 -9.47
N GLU A 646 14.75 21.84 -10.20
CA GLU A 646 13.41 21.54 -9.67
C GLU A 646 13.23 20.03 -9.50
N LEU A 647 12.76 19.61 -8.33
CA LEU A 647 12.59 18.21 -7.96
C LEU A 647 11.14 17.92 -7.53
N TYR A 648 10.53 16.90 -8.10
CA TYR A 648 9.17 16.49 -7.75
C TYR A 648 9.08 14.98 -7.57
N HIS A 649 8.47 14.55 -6.47
CA HIS A 649 8.16 13.14 -6.26
C HIS A 649 7.00 12.68 -7.17
N HIS A 650 6.80 11.36 -7.28
CA HIS A 650 5.72 10.77 -8.07
C HIS A 650 4.33 11.33 -7.71
N GLY A 651 3.45 11.50 -8.71
CA GLY A 651 2.07 11.96 -8.51
C GLY A 651 1.90 13.46 -8.24
N ILE A 652 2.98 14.20 -8.00
CA ILE A 652 2.93 15.66 -7.82
C ILE A 652 2.98 16.32 -9.21
N ASP A 653 1.78 16.62 -9.75
CA ASP A 653 1.59 17.16 -11.11
C ASP A 653 1.25 18.65 -11.16
N VAL A 654 0.82 19.21 -10.04
CA VAL A 654 0.39 20.61 -9.93
C VAL A 654 1.02 21.18 -8.67
N MET A 655 1.60 22.38 -8.77
CA MET A 655 1.97 23.14 -7.58
C MET A 655 0.72 23.29 -6.72
N PRO A 656 0.73 22.92 -5.42
CA PRO A 656 -0.22 23.53 -4.52
C PRO A 656 -0.05 25.03 -4.71
N GLN A 657 -1.08 25.73 -5.21
CA GLN A 657 -1.08 27.16 -4.97
C GLN A 657 -0.99 27.29 -3.47
N ALA A 658 0.07 27.95 -2.97
CA ALA A 658 0.21 28.30 -1.56
C ALA A 658 -1.18 28.66 -1.08
N GLY A 659 -1.73 27.81 -0.21
CA GLY A 659 -3.14 27.80 0.12
C GLY A 659 -3.53 29.24 0.37
N LYS A 660 -4.50 29.74 -0.38
CA LYS A 660 -5.04 31.07 -0.18
C LYS A 660 -5.68 31.03 1.19
N VAL A 661 -4.89 31.35 2.22
CA VAL A 661 -5.32 31.58 3.59
C VAL A 661 -6.47 32.58 3.46
N ILE A 662 -7.68 32.11 3.76
CA ILE A 662 -8.79 33.02 3.98
C ILE A 662 -8.46 33.69 5.30
N ALA A 663 -7.78 34.82 5.20
CA ALA A 663 -7.47 35.67 6.33
C ALA A 663 -8.78 36.05 7.05
N GLN A 664 -8.81 35.82 8.36
CA GLN A 664 -9.22 36.87 9.29
C GLN A 664 -8.75 36.56 10.71
N GLY A 665 -7.97 37.48 11.27
CA GLY A 665 -7.68 37.55 12.69
C GLY A 665 -6.25 37.98 12.97
N ASP A 666 -6.00 39.29 12.91
CA ASP A 666 -4.79 39.91 13.44
C ASP A 666 -4.67 39.60 14.94
N ASP A 667 -3.55 39.03 15.39
CA ASP A 667 -2.80 39.55 16.53
C ASP A 667 -1.40 38.91 16.61
N GLU A 668 -0.38 39.77 16.64
CA GLU A 668 1.01 39.43 16.89
C GLU A 668 1.18 38.99 18.35
N THR A 669 1.80 37.84 18.63
CA THR A 669 2.60 37.69 19.86
C THR A 669 3.73 36.66 19.72
N GLU A 670 4.82 36.99 20.40
CA GLU A 670 6.19 36.48 20.31
C GLU A 670 6.37 35.04 20.84
N ALA A 671 7.34 34.33 20.25
CA ALA A 671 7.79 33.00 20.66
C ALA A 671 8.62 33.04 21.95
N GLU A 672 8.33 32.14 22.89
CA GLU A 672 9.24 31.76 23.97
C GLU A 672 9.56 30.26 23.95
N ASN A 673 10.87 29.98 24.02
CA ASN A 673 11.50 28.67 24.11
C ASN A 673 11.10 27.90 25.37
N GLY A 674 10.67 26.65 25.21
CA GLY A 674 10.60 25.65 26.29
C GLY A 674 11.01 24.28 25.78
N ALA A 675 12.23 23.84 26.10
CA ALA A 675 12.69 22.48 25.85
C ALA A 675 11.82 21.49 26.65
N ILE A 676 11.10 20.63 25.95
CA ILE A 676 10.31 19.54 26.56
C ILE A 676 11.22 18.31 26.64
N SER A 677 11.34 17.72 27.83
CA SER A 677 12.20 16.58 28.09
C SER A 677 11.63 15.27 27.50
N ASN A 678 12.39 14.59 26.64
CA ASN A 678 12.07 13.29 26.00
C ASN A 678 12.05 12.05 26.94
N LEU A 679 11.64 12.19 28.21
CA LEU A 679 11.48 11.05 29.11
C LEU A 679 10.00 10.68 29.21
N PRO A 680 9.65 9.38 29.19
CA PRO A 680 8.27 8.96 29.39
C PRO A 680 7.78 9.42 30.78
N MET A 681 6.55 9.93 30.86
CA MET A 681 5.99 10.38 32.13
C MET A 681 5.46 9.24 32.99
N GLU A 682 5.16 8.08 32.38
CA GLU A 682 4.55 6.93 33.05
C GLU A 682 5.17 5.59 32.62
N TYR A 683 4.96 4.55 33.43
CA TYR A 683 5.32 3.17 33.06
C TYR A 683 4.29 2.64 32.06
N ALA A 684 4.74 2.06 30.94
CA ALA A 684 3.85 1.46 29.94
C ALA A 684 4.47 0.17 29.39
N LEU A 685 3.67 -0.87 29.14
CA LEU A 685 4.03 -2.02 28.33
C LEU A 685 3.17 -2.01 27.07
N ASP A 686 3.80 -1.97 25.91
CA ASP A 686 3.12 -1.91 24.61
C ASP A 686 2.70 -3.30 24.15
N GLN A 687 1.74 -3.34 23.22
CA GLN A 687 1.44 -4.57 22.51
C GLN A 687 2.65 -4.99 21.66
N ASN A 688 3.05 -6.25 21.75
CA ASN A 688 4.15 -6.78 20.94
C ASN A 688 3.81 -6.67 19.46
N TYR A 689 4.80 -6.33 18.63
CA TYR A 689 4.63 -6.18 17.20
C TYR A 689 5.73 -6.92 16.42
N PRO A 690 5.40 -7.69 15.36
CA PRO A 690 4.04 -8.04 14.93
C PRO A 690 3.28 -8.88 15.97
N ASN A 691 1.95 -8.89 15.92
CA ASN A 691 1.06 -9.80 16.65
C ASN A 691 -0.26 -9.99 15.87
N PRO A 692 -0.58 -11.16 15.28
CA PRO A 692 0.17 -12.41 15.38
C PRO A 692 1.56 -12.34 14.73
N PHE A 693 2.51 -13.16 15.18
CA PHE A 693 3.89 -13.11 14.69
C PHE A 693 4.40 -14.46 14.19
N ASN A 694 5.36 -14.44 13.25
CA ASN A 694 6.05 -15.62 12.74
C ASN A 694 7.49 -15.30 12.28
N PRO A 695 8.56 -15.86 12.89
CA PRO A 695 8.64 -16.36 14.25
C PRO A 695 9.12 -15.29 15.24
N THR A 696 9.24 -14.03 14.79
CA THR A 696 9.89 -12.95 15.54
C THR A 696 8.91 -11.84 15.88
N THR A 697 8.94 -11.35 17.11
CA THR A 697 8.15 -10.21 17.59
C THR A 697 8.99 -9.34 18.51
N THR A 698 8.59 -8.08 18.65
CA THR A 698 9.25 -7.05 19.44
C THR A 698 8.32 -6.60 20.56
N VAL A 699 8.84 -6.57 21.79
CA VAL A 699 8.14 -6.07 22.98
C VAL A 699 8.76 -4.74 23.38
N ARG A 700 7.95 -3.68 23.44
CA ARG A 700 8.36 -2.33 23.84
C ARG A 700 7.75 -1.96 25.19
N PHE A 701 8.47 -1.18 25.99
CA PHE A 701 7.96 -0.63 27.24
C PHE A 701 8.66 0.67 27.64
N ALA A 702 7.97 1.51 28.39
CA ALA A 702 8.46 2.80 28.89
C ALA A 702 8.76 2.75 30.40
N LEU A 703 9.86 3.39 30.83
CA LEU A 703 10.24 3.57 32.23
C LEU A 703 10.42 5.07 32.53
N PRO A 704 9.58 5.70 33.37
CA PRO A 704 9.71 7.12 33.72
C PRO A 704 10.91 7.39 34.63
N GLU A 705 11.43 6.36 35.29
CA GLU A 705 12.62 6.41 36.14
C GLU A 705 13.40 5.09 36.04
N ALA A 706 14.71 5.15 36.33
CA ALA A 706 15.56 3.97 36.33
C ALA A 706 15.04 2.90 37.31
N SER A 707 14.80 1.69 36.80
CA SER A 707 14.04 0.66 37.50
C SER A 707 14.69 -0.73 37.37
N ASN A 708 14.51 -1.57 38.39
CA ASN A 708 14.84 -3.00 38.27
C ASN A 708 13.72 -3.72 37.54
N VAL A 709 14.00 -4.15 36.31
CA VAL A 709 13.03 -4.71 35.36
C VAL A 709 13.19 -6.22 35.23
N THR A 710 12.06 -6.92 35.16
CA THR A 710 11.96 -8.29 34.67
C THR A 710 10.89 -8.36 33.58
N LEU A 711 11.29 -8.74 32.36
CA LEU A 711 10.38 -9.04 31.25
C LEU A 711 10.47 -10.53 30.94
N SER A 712 9.40 -11.27 31.19
CA SER A 712 9.33 -12.72 30.99
C SER A 712 8.15 -13.10 30.09
N ILE A 713 8.32 -14.19 29.35
CA ILE A 713 7.34 -14.80 28.46
C ILE A 713 6.87 -16.10 29.08
N TYR A 714 5.57 -16.36 29.03
CA TYR A 714 4.87 -17.49 29.62
C TYR A 714 4.00 -18.18 28.57
N ASN A 715 3.84 -19.50 28.68
CA ASN A 715 2.81 -20.21 27.94
C ASN A 715 1.44 -20.08 28.63
N ILE A 716 0.38 -20.61 28.00
CA ILE A 716 -0.99 -20.54 28.55
C ILE A 716 -1.17 -21.28 29.89
N LEU A 717 -0.25 -22.16 30.26
CA LEU A 717 -0.21 -22.85 31.56
C LEU A 717 0.48 -22.02 32.66
N GLY A 718 0.95 -20.81 32.33
CA GLY A 718 1.69 -19.93 33.24
C GLY A 718 3.14 -20.36 33.49
N GLN A 719 3.69 -21.25 32.68
CA GLN A 719 5.10 -21.66 32.77
C GLN A 719 5.97 -20.64 32.05
N GLU A 720 7.05 -20.17 32.69
CA GLU A 720 8.03 -19.27 32.07
C GLU A 720 8.76 -20.01 30.94
N VAL A 721 8.66 -19.46 29.73
CA VAL A 721 9.23 -19.98 28.48
C VAL A 721 10.57 -19.33 28.18
N TYR A 722 10.65 -18.00 28.36
CA TYR A 722 11.83 -17.20 28.06
C TYR A 722 11.87 -15.95 28.95
N ASN A 723 13.05 -15.52 29.38
CA ASN A 723 13.25 -14.22 30.04
C ASN A 723 13.99 -13.29 29.09
N LEU A 724 13.32 -12.23 28.64
CA LEU A 724 13.86 -11.26 27.68
C LEU A 724 14.88 -10.33 28.35
N VAL A 725 14.59 -9.89 29.57
CA VAL A 725 15.50 -9.09 30.38
C VAL A 725 15.25 -9.29 31.86
N ARG A 726 16.34 -9.26 32.65
CA ARG A 726 16.33 -9.18 34.11
C ARG A 726 17.50 -8.33 34.60
N GLY A 727 17.22 -7.14 35.12
CA GLY A 727 18.23 -6.24 35.67
C GLY A 727 17.76 -4.78 35.76
N ASN A 728 18.66 -3.90 36.20
CA ASN A 728 18.39 -2.46 36.21
C ASN A 728 18.48 -1.88 34.80
N LEU A 729 17.47 -1.10 34.41
CA LEU A 729 17.42 -0.30 33.18
C LEU A 729 17.21 1.17 33.55
N GLU A 730 17.79 2.09 32.77
CA GLU A 730 17.65 3.54 32.96
C GLU A 730 16.24 4.03 32.56
N ALA A 731 15.88 5.25 32.95
CA ALA A 731 14.66 5.90 32.48
C ALA A 731 14.70 6.07 30.96
N GLY A 732 13.59 5.80 30.26
CA GLY A 732 13.50 5.83 28.81
C GLY A 732 12.61 4.72 28.24
N PHE A 733 12.59 4.62 26.92
CA PHE A 733 11.89 3.56 26.19
C PHE A 733 12.83 2.39 25.94
N HIS A 734 12.33 1.16 26.08
CA HIS A 734 13.12 -0.06 25.98
C HIS A 734 12.47 -1.06 25.02
N THR A 735 13.29 -1.71 24.20
CA THR A 735 12.84 -2.61 23.12
C THR A 735 13.56 -3.95 23.21
N PHE A 736 12.81 -5.06 23.25
CA PHE A 736 13.36 -6.42 23.29
C PHE A 736 12.68 -7.32 22.26
N GLN A 737 13.49 -8.10 21.52
CA GLN A 737 12.99 -9.02 20.51
C GLN A 737 12.92 -10.45 21.03
N TRP A 738 11.85 -11.16 20.69
CA TRP A 738 11.70 -12.60 20.91
C TRP A 738 11.52 -13.34 19.59
N ASN A 739 12.26 -14.43 19.39
CA ASN A 739 12.26 -15.24 18.17
C ASN A 739 11.55 -16.60 18.36
N ALA A 740 10.51 -16.67 19.20
CA ALA A 740 9.77 -17.89 19.48
C ALA A 740 10.66 -19.08 19.92
N THR A 741 11.63 -18.82 20.80
CA THR A 741 12.46 -19.88 21.42
C THR A 741 12.27 -19.94 22.94
N ASP A 742 12.47 -21.12 23.52
CA ASP A 742 12.58 -21.28 24.97
C ASP A 742 13.99 -20.94 25.46
N GLN A 743 14.18 -20.92 26.78
CA GLN A 743 15.48 -20.62 27.42
C GLN A 743 16.64 -21.56 27.02
N TYR A 744 16.36 -22.68 26.33
CA TYR A 744 17.35 -23.62 25.82
C TYR A 744 17.60 -23.44 24.31
N GLY A 745 16.98 -22.44 23.67
CA GLY A 745 17.09 -22.14 22.25
C GLY A 745 16.21 -23.02 21.36
N ALA A 746 15.32 -23.85 21.92
CA ALA A 746 14.41 -24.68 21.15
C ALA A 746 13.17 -23.87 20.73
N ARG A 747 12.69 -24.07 19.49
CA ARG A 747 11.49 -23.38 18.98
C ARG A 747 10.25 -23.82 19.75
N VAL A 748 9.40 -22.86 20.12
CA VAL A 748 8.13 -23.12 20.81
C VAL A 748 6.99 -23.42 19.81
N THR A 749 5.86 -23.94 20.27
CA THR A 749 4.70 -24.30 19.40
C THR A 749 3.83 -23.10 19.07
N SER A 750 3.13 -23.10 17.93
CA SER A 750 2.11 -22.07 17.63
C SER A 750 1.06 -22.00 18.74
N GLY A 751 0.51 -20.82 18.98
CA GLY A 751 -0.50 -20.59 20.02
C GLY A 751 -0.27 -19.30 20.80
N ILE A 752 -1.09 -19.12 21.83
CA ILE A 752 -1.08 -17.92 22.68
C ILE A 752 0.03 -18.02 23.72
N TYR A 753 0.83 -16.96 23.79
CA TYR A 753 1.80 -16.70 24.84
C TYR A 753 1.43 -15.42 25.59
N ILE A 754 1.95 -15.27 26.79
CA ILE A 754 1.71 -14.12 27.66
C ILE A 754 3.08 -13.55 28.01
N TYR A 755 3.29 -12.25 27.86
CA TYR A 755 4.48 -11.58 28.36
C TYR A 755 4.11 -10.62 29.47
N ARG A 756 4.98 -10.55 30.49
CA ARG A 756 4.77 -9.77 31.70
C ARG A 756 5.99 -8.93 31.98
N LEU A 757 5.77 -7.62 32.10
CA LEU A 757 6.73 -6.66 32.58
C LEU A 757 6.53 -6.45 34.09
N GLN A 758 7.62 -6.47 34.84
CA GLN A 758 7.66 -6.02 36.22
C GLN A 758 8.79 -5.01 36.37
N ALA A 759 8.47 -3.77 36.72
CA ALA A 759 9.41 -2.67 36.96
C ALA A 759 9.11 -2.05 38.33
N GLY A 760 9.91 -2.38 39.35
CA GLY A 760 9.60 -1.99 40.73
C GLY A 760 8.23 -2.52 41.20
N ASN A 761 7.29 -1.60 41.47
CA ASN A 761 5.90 -1.92 41.84
C ASN A 761 4.95 -2.04 40.64
N PHE A 762 5.36 -1.59 39.45
CA PHE A 762 4.57 -1.68 38.23
C PHE A 762 4.59 -3.11 37.70
N VAL A 763 3.41 -3.65 37.38
CA VAL A 763 3.25 -4.95 36.74
C VAL A 763 2.18 -4.83 35.67
N GLN A 764 2.56 -5.09 34.42
CA GLN A 764 1.64 -5.17 33.29
C GLN A 764 1.86 -6.46 32.52
N THR A 765 0.78 -7.01 31.97
CA THR A 765 0.80 -8.28 31.24
C THR A 765 0.00 -8.11 29.96
N ARG A 766 0.50 -8.68 28.85
CA ARG A 766 -0.19 -8.70 27.56
C ARG A 766 -0.06 -10.07 26.91
N LYS A 767 -0.92 -10.34 25.93
CA LYS A 767 -0.99 -11.62 25.19
C LYS A 767 -0.36 -11.45 23.81
N MET A 768 0.20 -12.52 23.26
CA MET A 768 0.72 -12.57 21.89
C MET A 768 0.37 -13.92 21.25
N LEU A 769 0.16 -13.93 19.94
CA LEU A 769 -0.19 -15.11 19.15
C LEU A 769 0.95 -15.46 18.20
N LEU A 770 1.57 -16.61 18.41
CA LEU A 770 2.53 -17.19 17.48
C LEU A 770 1.80 -18.03 16.42
N VAL A 771 1.94 -17.67 15.15
CA VAL A 771 1.44 -18.45 14.00
C VAL A 771 2.66 -19.04 13.29
N LYS A 772 2.60 -20.31 12.88
CA LYS A 772 3.69 -20.96 12.14
C LYS A 772 3.32 -21.14 10.69
#